data_AF-A0AAE0Y4Y9-F1
#
_entry.id   AF-A0AAE0Y4Y9-F1
#
_cell.length_a   1.000
_cell.length_b   1.000
_cell.length_c   1.000
_cell.angle_alpha   90.00
_cell.angle_beta   90.00
_cell.angle_gamma   90.00
#
_symmetry.space_group_name_H-M   'P 1'
#
loop_
_entity.id
_entity.type
_entity.pdbx_description
1 polymer ?
#
loop_
_entity_poly.entity_id
_entity_poly.type
_entity_poly.pdbx_seq_one_letter_code
_entity_poly.pdbx_strand_id
1 'polypeptide(L)'
;MIYWPHSPRAQIAQAGPCQHQLQSMELRKEQAADPETTVAKGRSTVYDFPSQILNDAPVYNEGVPQVSQFRGHFDLSMRRAFQLTMAPGLTDHHNNINNNNNTHQNHNNHNGNHSSNAHSHHRHSGGPWSLKDRNDLSHTSYGSGRGKTVSTHILGVGIVFVGVLVLAVGLIMGLEFPRYVYQQNKDEQCVVHEGHRKYPQWVDGSQWTRLVRIFYWTLLNPDGFLYNSETPRFAQRGPYVYMARESKYDVNFNGPQVSYRLRRRYVFDAASTDVECPTCKDDDTLTILSPWYIRAVSNSGGEELLALHSIYIYTSGLLQQVTGAGDVAPWTLNNTLATAMGDFRSAPTSSLLASSYPELATFAFGTWLYNQSAAQYSETLQNATSPSGSFSPAEMRALYSALSNASLLGGSSLTSHDSQLSKTCRLWASEICPGSDGAGRRASLDLSLAACGVIYLIHSCAENVSSQARDLLHQAFCPLGTASDVCLDFQTVSQTVAAAYTHALSDYFAFLSSHFFNVFLVHKQLKLVESRSQNQLALGFQAQAAASFIPTTFYNGLLLSEWGSEGRETDPLWTVYTCLQNRDMDNNMKLIEYNSSWFSPIALQYNPESRYSLVSHTDFGTSCGHLRTCTQCSSSSTALDFFVEALQRPASFPLSEQISLWGVDVDRFEMSKGSLSNSSRLRVFQGLQNMTGVTGFLSWIGEPHVTTEPTDHVSFVDASIPSSSESSSTDIEPSYVSVEPVTGRIWERSIKLQTSVGITEESAQTLGRNIRDPLLPFPVFWTDRWQQIHSSEVNAYKHLVS
;
A
#
# COMPACT_ATOMS: atom_id res chain seq x y z
N MET A 1 -53.58 34.38 -7.08
CA MET A 1 -52.88 34.16 -8.37
C MET A 1 -51.67 33.30 -8.06
N ILE A 2 -51.49 32.05 -8.50
CA ILE A 2 -52.23 31.09 -9.33
C ILE A 2 -52.16 29.74 -8.58
N TYR A 3 -53.23 28.96 -8.65
CA TYR A 3 -53.54 27.78 -7.85
C TYR A 3 -53.56 26.53 -8.76
N TRP A 4 -52.92 25.42 -8.33
CA TRP A 4 -53.27 23.99 -8.57
C TRP A 4 -53.29 23.41 -10.01
N PRO A 5 -53.23 22.06 -10.26
CA PRO A 5 -53.76 20.99 -9.41
C PRO A 5 -52.96 19.65 -9.27
N HIS A 6 -53.47 18.84 -8.34
CA HIS A 6 -53.16 17.44 -8.01
C HIS A 6 -53.75 16.38 -8.97
N SER A 7 -53.19 15.15 -8.84
CA SER A 7 -53.75 13.80 -9.07
C SER A 7 -53.47 13.18 -10.48
N PRO A 8 -53.24 11.84 -10.64
CA PRO A 8 -53.87 10.77 -9.86
C PRO A 8 -53.02 9.59 -9.33
N ARG A 9 -53.61 8.98 -8.30
CA ARG A 9 -53.32 7.69 -7.65
C ARG A 9 -53.28 6.53 -8.66
N ALA A 10 -52.24 5.71 -8.58
CA ALA A 10 -52.22 4.35 -9.11
C ALA A 10 -52.45 3.34 -7.99
N GLN A 11 -53.38 2.41 -8.23
CA GLN A 11 -53.73 1.28 -7.37
C GLN A 11 -52.61 0.23 -7.44
N ILE A 12 -52.10 -0.22 -6.28
CA ILE A 12 -51.28 -1.43 -6.18
C ILE A 12 -52.10 -2.49 -5.46
N ALA A 13 -52.24 -3.63 -6.14
CA ALA A 13 -52.93 -4.82 -5.67
C ALA A 13 -52.22 -5.43 -4.46
N GLN A 14 -52.99 -5.76 -3.43
CA GLN A 14 -52.56 -6.53 -2.27
C GLN A 14 -52.54 -8.02 -2.63
N ALA A 15 -51.36 -8.65 -2.52
CA ALA A 15 -51.22 -10.10 -2.44
C ALA A 15 -51.05 -10.47 -0.96
N GLY A 16 -51.92 -11.38 -0.47
CA GLY A 16 -52.02 -11.75 0.93
C GLY A 16 -50.88 -12.67 1.43
N PRO A 17 -50.68 -12.76 2.75
CA PRO A 17 -49.72 -13.69 3.34
C PRO A 17 -50.37 -15.03 3.72
N CYS A 18 -49.74 -16.14 3.32
CA CYS A 18 -50.03 -17.47 3.83
C CYS A 18 -49.45 -17.61 5.25
N GLN A 19 -50.33 -17.76 6.24
CA GLN A 19 -50.03 -18.26 7.57
C GLN A 19 -49.87 -19.78 7.53
N HIS A 20 -48.81 -20.29 8.16
CA HIS A 20 -48.80 -21.64 8.74
C HIS A 20 -48.41 -21.54 10.21
N GLN A 21 -49.36 -21.92 11.07
CA GLN A 21 -49.18 -22.24 12.48
C GLN A 21 -48.43 -23.57 12.62
N LEU A 22 -47.59 -23.69 13.67
CA LEU A 22 -47.54 -24.88 14.54
C LEU A 22 -46.77 -24.57 15.85
N GLN A 23 -47.56 -24.39 16.91
CA GLN A 23 -47.46 -24.91 18.28
C GLN A 23 -46.11 -24.93 19.04
N SER A 24 -46.04 -24.00 20.02
CA SER A 24 -45.86 -24.21 21.47
C SER A 24 -45.25 -25.52 22.01
N MET A 25 -44.19 -25.37 22.82
CA MET A 25 -44.05 -26.10 24.09
C MET A 25 -43.27 -25.26 25.12
N GLU A 26 -43.90 -25.05 26.28
CA GLU A 26 -43.41 -24.33 27.45
C GLU A 26 -42.69 -25.26 28.45
N LEU A 27 -41.63 -24.71 29.06
CA LEU A 27 -41.21 -24.78 30.47
C LEU A 27 -41.15 -26.14 31.22
N ARG A 28 -39.95 -26.43 31.74
CA ARG A 28 -39.75 -26.78 33.16
C ARG A 28 -38.41 -26.30 33.70
N LYS A 29 -38.46 -25.64 34.87
CA LYS A 29 -37.36 -25.27 35.77
C LYS A 29 -37.00 -26.45 36.69
N GLU A 30 -35.75 -26.45 37.14
CA GLU A 30 -35.17 -26.84 38.45
C GLU A 30 -33.79 -27.49 38.23
N GLN A 31 -32.79 -27.50 39.12
CA GLN A 31 -32.25 -26.62 40.16
C GLN A 31 -30.88 -27.25 40.54
N ALA A 32 -29.86 -26.41 40.81
CA ALA A 32 -28.55 -26.65 41.45
C ALA A 32 -28.09 -28.07 41.89
N ALA A 33 -26.82 -28.44 41.62
CA ALA A 33 -25.77 -28.64 42.64
C ALA A 33 -24.40 -29.11 42.06
N ASP A 34 -23.35 -28.43 42.53
CA ASP A 34 -21.93 -28.76 42.77
C ASP A 34 -20.87 -29.11 41.69
N PRO A 35 -19.60 -28.72 41.94
CA PRO A 35 -18.49 -28.83 40.99
C PRO A 35 -17.51 -29.96 41.37
N GLU A 36 -17.17 -30.83 40.41
CA GLU A 36 -16.02 -31.73 40.54
C GLU A 36 -14.92 -31.39 39.52
N THR A 37 -13.81 -30.96 40.10
CA THR A 37 -12.42 -31.03 39.64
C THR A 37 -12.14 -32.01 38.51
N THR A 38 -11.63 -31.50 37.37
CA THR A 38 -10.88 -32.31 36.41
C THR A 38 -9.52 -31.68 36.13
N VAL A 39 -8.49 -32.40 36.57
CA VAL A 39 -7.07 -32.14 36.37
C VAL A 39 -6.74 -32.34 34.89
N ALA A 40 -6.47 -31.26 34.16
CA ALA A 40 -5.92 -31.33 32.82
C ALA A 40 -4.38 -31.48 32.89
N LYS A 41 -3.89 -32.69 32.63
CA LYS A 41 -2.47 -32.95 32.31
C LYS A 41 -2.15 -32.33 30.95
N GLY A 42 -1.55 -31.15 30.94
CA GLY A 42 -0.92 -30.56 29.77
C GLY A 42 0.34 -31.35 29.40
N ARG A 43 0.30 -32.03 28.25
CA ARG A 43 1.45 -32.70 27.64
C ARG A 43 2.07 -31.71 26.66
N SER A 44 3.14 -31.04 27.08
CA SER A 44 3.98 -30.21 26.21
C SER A 44 4.76 -31.12 25.26
N THR A 45 4.44 -31.06 23.97
CA THR A 45 5.29 -31.58 22.90
C THR A 45 6.18 -30.44 22.42
N VAL A 46 7.44 -30.50 22.85
CA VAL A 46 8.57 -29.73 22.32
C VAL A 46 8.81 -30.21 20.89
N TYR A 47 8.65 -29.31 19.91
CA TYR A 47 9.15 -29.52 18.55
C TYR A 47 10.51 -28.82 18.45
N ASP A 48 11.57 -29.62 18.42
CA ASP A 48 12.90 -29.21 18.01
C ASP A 48 12.90 -28.93 16.50
N PHE A 49 13.13 -27.67 16.12
CA PHE A 49 13.49 -27.31 14.75
C PHE A 49 15.02 -27.23 14.63
N PRO A 50 15.64 -27.92 13.65
CA PRO A 50 17.07 -27.82 13.42
C PRO A 50 17.39 -26.52 12.66
N SER A 51 18.10 -25.62 13.31
CA SER A 51 18.75 -24.46 12.70
C SER A 51 20.03 -24.89 11.99
N GLN A 52 20.04 -24.90 10.66
CA GLN A 52 21.29 -24.95 9.89
C GLN A 52 21.25 -24.11 8.60
N ILE A 53 22.17 -23.14 8.59
CA ILE A 53 22.98 -22.65 7.45
C ILE A 53 22.35 -21.59 6.54
N LEU A 54 22.74 -20.33 6.80
CA LEU A 54 23.04 -19.31 5.78
C LEU A 54 24.01 -18.29 6.42
N ASN A 55 25.28 -18.67 6.49
CA ASN A 55 26.39 -17.74 6.67
C ASN A 55 26.95 -17.47 5.28
N ASP A 56 26.76 -16.27 4.76
CA ASP A 56 27.65 -15.61 3.80
C ASP A 56 27.27 -14.13 3.72
N ALA A 57 27.87 -13.33 4.60
CA ALA A 57 27.90 -11.88 4.50
C ALA A 57 29.38 -11.45 4.39
N PRO A 58 29.75 -10.62 3.39
CA PRO A 58 31.12 -10.19 3.21
C PRO A 58 31.52 -9.13 4.24
N VAL A 59 32.68 -9.36 4.87
CA VAL A 59 33.38 -8.44 5.76
C VAL A 59 33.88 -7.25 4.94
N TYR A 60 33.31 -6.06 5.15
CA TYR A 60 33.90 -4.79 4.73
C TYR A 60 34.77 -4.24 5.86
N ASN A 61 36.08 -4.16 5.60
CA ASN A 61 37.05 -3.47 6.46
C ASN A 61 36.85 -1.96 6.34
N GLU A 62 36.49 -1.29 7.42
CA GLU A 62 36.50 0.16 7.54
C GLU A 62 37.94 0.67 7.72
N GLY A 63 38.45 1.35 6.71
CA GLY A 63 39.63 2.21 6.81
C GLY A 63 39.22 3.61 7.20
N VAL A 64 39.54 4.02 8.43
CA VAL A 64 39.39 5.38 8.96
C VAL A 64 40.36 6.35 8.26
N PRO A 65 39.92 7.52 7.77
CA PRO A 65 40.80 8.67 7.62
C PRO A 65 40.46 9.75 8.66
N GLN A 66 41.51 10.22 9.33
CA GLN A 66 41.46 11.38 10.22
C GLN A 66 41.08 12.65 9.45
N VAL A 67 40.10 13.39 9.98
CA VAL A 67 39.75 14.72 9.48
C VAL A 67 40.37 15.79 10.37
N SER A 68 41.27 16.56 9.75
CA SER A 68 41.90 17.77 10.26
C SER A 68 40.90 18.93 10.41
N GLN A 69 41.04 19.66 11.51
CA GLN A 69 40.35 20.91 11.83
C GLN A 69 40.49 21.96 10.72
N PHE A 70 39.36 22.58 10.32
CA PHE A 70 39.37 23.89 9.66
C PHE A 70 38.32 24.82 10.29
N ARG A 71 38.81 25.89 10.91
CA ARG A 71 38.06 27.09 11.29
C ARG A 71 37.72 27.88 10.02
N GLY A 72 36.46 28.23 9.82
CA GLY A 72 36.02 29.16 8.78
C GLY A 72 35.13 30.26 9.37
N HIS A 73 35.67 31.48 9.39
CA HIS A 73 34.93 32.72 9.67
C HIS A 73 33.92 33.01 8.55
N PHE A 74 32.70 33.35 8.91
CA PHE A 74 31.71 33.98 8.03
C PHE A 74 32.02 35.47 7.91
N ASP A 75 32.19 35.96 6.68
CA ASP A 75 32.05 37.39 6.36
C ASP A 75 31.43 37.52 4.97
N LEU A 76 30.28 38.19 4.89
CA LEU A 76 29.44 38.36 3.69
C LEU A 76 29.52 39.83 3.28
N SER A 77 30.22 40.13 2.18
CA SER A 77 30.02 41.41 1.48
C SER A 77 30.16 41.30 -0.05
N MET A 78 29.07 41.74 -0.70
CA MET A 78 28.93 42.47 -1.97
C MET A 78 29.65 42.06 -3.28
N ARG A 79 28.80 41.78 -4.30
CA ARG A 79 28.73 42.39 -5.65
C ARG A 79 30.03 42.57 -6.49
N ARG A 80 30.15 41.84 -7.62
CA ARG A 80 29.89 42.31 -9.02
C ARG A 80 30.44 41.33 -10.08
N ALA A 81 29.84 41.44 -11.27
CA ALA A 81 29.99 40.66 -12.49
C ALA A 81 31.37 40.72 -13.18
N PHE A 82 31.70 39.71 -14.00
CA PHE A 82 32.41 39.89 -15.28
C PHE A 82 32.16 38.73 -16.25
N GLN A 83 32.09 39.08 -17.53
CA GLN A 83 31.79 38.26 -18.71
C GLN A 83 33.02 37.57 -19.34
N LEU A 84 32.74 36.55 -20.16
CA LEU A 84 33.39 36.15 -21.44
C LEU A 84 34.83 35.59 -21.42
N THR A 85 35.03 34.36 -21.94
CA THR A 85 35.48 34.11 -23.33
C THR A 85 35.52 32.61 -23.68
N MET A 86 35.33 32.33 -24.97
CA MET A 86 35.30 31.03 -25.65
C MET A 86 36.70 30.51 -26.05
N ALA A 87 36.72 29.24 -26.46
CA ALA A 87 37.45 28.63 -27.60
C ALA A 87 38.51 27.52 -27.25
N PRO A 88 38.98 26.70 -28.22
CA PRO A 88 38.65 25.27 -28.31
C PRO A 88 39.90 24.35 -28.42
N GLY A 89 39.72 23.03 -28.49
CA GLY A 89 40.83 22.11 -28.81
C GLY A 89 40.43 20.66 -29.06
N LEU A 90 40.51 20.25 -30.33
CA LEU A 90 40.55 18.86 -30.79
C LEU A 90 41.81 18.14 -30.26
N THR A 91 41.72 16.83 -30.06
CA THR A 91 42.69 15.87 -30.64
C THR A 91 42.10 14.46 -30.71
N ASP A 92 42.19 13.87 -31.90
CA ASP A 92 42.00 12.46 -32.21
C ASP A 92 43.04 11.56 -31.52
N HIS A 93 42.63 10.37 -31.09
CA HIS A 93 43.54 9.21 -31.07
C HIS A 93 42.81 7.89 -31.36
N HIS A 94 43.15 7.34 -32.52
CA HIS A 94 43.04 5.92 -32.85
C HIS A 94 43.82 5.08 -31.85
N ASN A 95 43.27 3.94 -31.45
CA ASN A 95 44.09 2.73 -31.33
C ASN A 95 43.28 1.46 -31.56
N ASN A 96 43.74 0.74 -32.58
CA ASN A 96 43.32 -0.56 -33.05
C ASN A 96 44.36 -1.57 -32.53
N ILE A 97 43.95 -2.56 -31.73
CA ILE A 97 44.80 -3.73 -31.43
C ILE A 97 43.93 -4.99 -31.48
N ASN A 98 44.04 -5.70 -32.58
CA ASN A 98 43.91 -7.15 -32.64
C ASN A 98 45.15 -7.79 -31.97
N ASN A 99 44.98 -8.81 -31.13
CA ASN A 99 45.72 -10.05 -31.32
C ASN A 99 45.20 -11.24 -30.49
N ASN A 100 45.14 -12.37 -31.19
CA ASN A 100 44.93 -13.73 -30.73
C ASN A 100 46.05 -14.23 -29.80
N ASN A 101 45.72 -15.18 -28.92
CA ASN A 101 46.34 -16.52 -28.77
C ASN A 101 45.65 -17.26 -27.60
N ASN A 102 44.91 -18.36 -27.82
CA ASN A 102 45.37 -19.76 -27.91
C ASN A 102 46.19 -20.25 -26.70
N THR A 103 45.67 -21.21 -25.91
CA THR A 103 46.02 -22.66 -25.94
C THR A 103 45.71 -23.38 -24.61
N HIS A 104 44.98 -24.51 -24.70
CA HIS A 104 45.21 -25.83 -24.04
C HIS A 104 43.97 -26.70 -24.39
N GLN A 105 43.95 -27.63 -25.36
CA GLN A 105 44.72 -28.87 -25.59
C GLN A 105 44.77 -29.82 -24.38
N ASN A 106 43.93 -30.89 -24.37
CA ASN A 106 44.33 -32.26 -24.75
C ASN A 106 43.19 -33.30 -24.55
N HIS A 107 42.83 -34.04 -25.61
CA HIS A 107 43.03 -35.50 -25.84
C HIS A 107 42.00 -36.41 -25.13
N ASN A 108 41.34 -37.40 -25.74
CA ASN A 108 41.73 -38.37 -26.78
C ASN A 108 40.46 -39.00 -27.42
N ASN A 109 40.40 -39.14 -28.76
CA ASN A 109 40.54 -40.39 -29.56
C ASN A 109 39.42 -41.44 -29.35
N HIS A 110 38.85 -42.11 -30.37
CA HIS A 110 39.33 -42.39 -31.72
C HIS A 110 38.18 -42.96 -32.61
N ASN A 111 38.27 -42.65 -33.91
CA ASN A 111 37.97 -43.48 -35.09
C ASN A 111 36.61 -44.18 -35.25
N GLY A 112 35.95 -44.11 -36.41
CA GLY A 112 36.31 -43.49 -37.67
C GLY A 112 35.44 -43.98 -38.83
N ASN A 113 35.51 -43.22 -39.93
CA ASN A 113 35.36 -43.65 -41.33
C ASN A 113 33.98 -44.18 -41.79
N HIS A 114 33.43 -43.85 -42.96
CA HIS A 114 33.87 -43.16 -44.18
C HIS A 114 32.64 -42.41 -44.74
N SER A 115 32.73 -41.15 -45.15
CA SER A 115 33.01 -40.69 -46.53
C SER A 115 32.01 -41.25 -47.57
N SER A 116 31.45 -40.48 -48.50
CA SER A 116 31.87 -39.19 -49.05
C SER A 116 30.83 -38.74 -50.07
N ASN A 117 30.57 -37.43 -50.09
CA ASN A 117 30.55 -36.53 -51.26
C ASN A 117 29.66 -36.87 -52.48
N ALA A 118 29.14 -35.92 -53.24
CA ALA A 118 28.99 -34.47 -53.15
C ALA A 118 28.35 -34.05 -54.49
N HIS A 119 27.70 -32.88 -54.48
CA HIS A 119 27.51 -31.99 -55.64
C HIS A 119 26.50 -32.48 -56.71
N SER A 120 25.72 -31.66 -57.40
CA SER A 120 25.46 -30.22 -57.37
C SER A 120 24.39 -29.92 -58.44
N HIS A 121 23.76 -28.76 -58.31
CA HIS A 121 23.14 -27.94 -59.36
C HIS A 121 21.69 -28.15 -59.82
N HIS A 122 21.01 -26.99 -59.78
CA HIS A 122 20.01 -26.43 -60.67
C HIS A 122 18.50 -26.62 -60.41
N ARG A 123 17.90 -25.45 -60.06
CA ARG A 123 16.68 -24.83 -60.61
C ARG A 123 15.53 -25.77 -61.01
N HIS A 124 14.36 -25.61 -60.41
CA HIS A 124 13.32 -24.71 -60.94
C HIS A 124 12.08 -24.70 -60.03
N SER A 125 11.50 -23.51 -59.96
CA SER A 125 10.13 -23.15 -59.61
C SER A 125 9.05 -24.11 -60.12
N GLY A 126 7.97 -24.25 -59.34
CA GLY A 126 6.64 -24.59 -59.87
C GLY A 126 5.93 -25.67 -59.06
N GLY A 127 5.05 -25.27 -58.14
CA GLY A 127 4.01 -26.17 -57.65
C GLY A 127 3.05 -26.56 -58.79
N PRO A 128 2.36 -27.70 -58.68
CA PRO A 128 0.97 -27.67 -59.13
C PRO A 128 0.04 -28.67 -58.41
N TRP A 129 -1.07 -28.17 -57.89
CA TRP A 129 -2.34 -28.89 -57.99
C TRP A 129 -3.00 -28.41 -59.27
N SER A 130 -2.87 -29.18 -60.35
CA SER A 130 -3.57 -28.94 -61.60
C SER A 130 -4.15 -30.25 -62.10
N LEU A 131 -5.47 -30.35 -62.02
CA LEU A 131 -6.29 -31.32 -62.74
C LEU A 131 -6.18 -31.06 -64.24
N LYS A 132 -5.69 -32.02 -65.02
CA LYS A 132 -6.19 -32.26 -66.38
C LYS A 132 -5.83 -33.63 -66.96
N ASP A 133 -6.90 -34.35 -67.31
CA ASP A 133 -7.14 -35.24 -68.45
C ASP A 133 -6.17 -36.36 -68.87
N ARG A 134 -6.75 -37.58 -68.78
CA ARG A 134 -6.94 -38.60 -69.83
C ARG A 134 -5.76 -39.16 -70.63
N ASN A 135 -5.78 -40.50 -70.60
CA ASN A 135 -5.53 -41.46 -71.68
C ASN A 135 -4.09 -41.56 -72.19
N ASP A 136 -3.42 -42.67 -71.86
CA ASP A 136 -3.23 -43.69 -72.88
C ASP A 136 -2.86 -45.07 -72.31
N LEU A 137 -3.35 -46.07 -73.04
CA LEU A 137 -3.21 -47.49 -72.80
C LEU A 137 -1.78 -47.97 -73.07
N SER A 138 -1.29 -48.93 -72.27
CA SER A 138 -0.78 -50.19 -72.82
C SER A 138 -0.55 -51.25 -71.74
N HIS A 139 -1.35 -52.31 -71.83
CA HIS A 139 -0.99 -53.72 -71.67
C HIS A 139 0.10 -54.12 -70.66
N THR A 140 -0.30 -54.88 -69.62
CA THR A 140 0.36 -56.17 -69.32
C THR A 140 -0.55 -57.10 -68.50
N SER A 141 -0.75 -58.29 -69.07
CA SER A 141 -0.89 -59.60 -68.41
C SER A 141 -2.12 -59.90 -67.54
N TYR A 142 -3.13 -60.48 -68.21
CA TYR A 142 -4.15 -61.34 -67.60
C TYR A 142 -3.51 -62.58 -66.97
N GLY A 143 -3.38 -62.57 -65.64
CA GLY A 143 -3.27 -63.78 -64.82
C GLY A 143 -4.67 -64.29 -64.49
N SER A 144 -5.07 -65.39 -65.12
CA SER A 144 -6.33 -66.10 -64.88
C SER A 144 -6.36 -66.69 -63.47
N GLY A 145 -6.83 -65.91 -62.50
CA GLY A 145 -7.20 -66.34 -61.16
C GLY A 145 -8.71 -66.44 -61.04
N ARG A 146 -9.23 -67.66 -60.86
CA ARG A 146 -10.63 -68.01 -60.55
C ARG A 146 -11.26 -67.00 -59.56
N GLY A 147 -12.05 -66.06 -60.08
CA GLY A 147 -12.86 -65.14 -59.27
C GLY A 147 -13.99 -65.92 -58.60
N LYS A 148 -13.88 -66.15 -57.30
CA LYS A 148 -15.02 -66.55 -56.48
C LYS A 148 -16.01 -65.38 -56.52
N THR A 149 -17.18 -65.58 -57.11
CA THR A 149 -18.30 -64.63 -57.03
C THR A 149 -18.66 -64.45 -55.56
N VAL A 150 -18.20 -63.35 -54.97
CA VAL A 150 -18.57 -62.97 -53.60
C VAL A 150 -20.05 -62.64 -53.64
N SER A 151 -20.83 -63.36 -52.84
CA SER A 151 -22.29 -63.18 -52.74
C SER A 151 -22.63 -61.72 -52.44
N THR A 152 -23.44 -61.10 -53.29
CA THR A 152 -23.92 -59.71 -53.16
C THR A 152 -24.60 -59.44 -51.82
N HIS A 153 -25.15 -60.47 -51.18
CA HIS A 153 -25.71 -60.39 -49.82
C HIS A 153 -24.65 -60.14 -48.74
N ILE A 154 -23.45 -60.73 -48.86
CA ILE A 154 -22.37 -60.55 -47.87
C ILE A 154 -21.85 -59.11 -47.93
N LEU A 155 -21.79 -58.54 -49.14
CA LEU A 155 -21.32 -57.17 -49.36
C LEU A 155 -22.35 -56.14 -48.85
N GLY A 156 -23.64 -56.39 -49.07
CA GLY A 156 -24.72 -55.54 -48.52
C GLY A 156 -24.75 -55.52 -47.00
N VAL A 157 -24.61 -56.68 -46.33
CA VAL A 157 -24.54 -56.76 -44.87
C VAL A 157 -23.28 -56.05 -44.35
N GLY A 158 -22.15 -56.20 -45.04
CA GLY A 158 -20.89 -55.53 -44.69
C GLY A 158 -21.01 -54.00 -44.69
N ILE A 159 -21.64 -53.41 -45.70
CA ILE A 159 -21.83 -51.95 -45.80
C ILE A 159 -22.71 -51.43 -44.67
N VAL A 160 -23.81 -52.12 -44.35
CA VAL A 160 -24.70 -51.71 -43.25
C VAL A 160 -23.96 -51.76 -41.91
N PHE A 161 -23.17 -52.81 -41.67
CA PHE A 161 -22.39 -52.93 -40.43
C PHE A 161 -21.34 -51.82 -40.30
N VAL A 162 -20.60 -51.52 -41.37
CA VAL A 162 -19.64 -50.41 -41.38
C VAL A 162 -20.36 -49.07 -41.18
N GLY A 163 -21.50 -48.85 -41.82
CA GLY A 163 -22.30 -47.64 -41.65
C GLY A 163 -22.77 -47.44 -40.20
N VAL A 164 -23.25 -48.50 -39.56
CA VAL A 164 -23.64 -48.48 -38.14
C VAL A 164 -22.43 -48.21 -37.24
N LEU A 165 -21.27 -48.80 -37.53
CA LEU A 165 -20.05 -48.61 -36.73
C LEU A 165 -19.52 -47.18 -36.86
N VAL A 166 -19.47 -46.62 -38.07
CA VAL A 166 -19.08 -45.22 -38.30
C VAL A 166 -20.06 -44.26 -37.62
N LEU A 167 -21.36 -44.54 -37.70
CA LEU A 167 -22.38 -43.74 -37.02
C LEU A 167 -22.25 -43.82 -35.48
N ALA A 168 -21.96 -45.00 -34.94
CA ALA A 168 -21.72 -45.18 -33.51
C ALA A 168 -20.46 -44.41 -33.03
N VAL A 169 -19.35 -44.51 -33.77
CA VAL A 169 -18.13 -43.73 -33.48
C VAL A 169 -18.40 -42.24 -33.59
N GLY A 170 -19.12 -41.80 -34.63
CA GLY A 170 -19.51 -40.40 -34.81
C GLY A 170 -20.38 -39.87 -33.67
N LEU A 171 -21.32 -40.66 -33.15
CA LEU A 171 -22.14 -40.29 -32.00
C LEU A 171 -21.35 -40.25 -30.69
N ILE A 172 -20.48 -41.23 -30.44
CA ILE A 172 -19.61 -41.24 -29.24
C ILE A 172 -18.67 -40.04 -29.27
N MET A 173 -18.00 -39.79 -30.40
CA MET A 173 -17.14 -38.62 -30.57
C MET A 173 -17.93 -37.31 -30.50
N GLY A 174 -19.15 -37.25 -31.04
CA GLY A 174 -19.94 -36.02 -31.03
C GLY A 174 -20.55 -35.67 -29.66
N LEU A 175 -20.81 -36.65 -28.79
CA LEU A 175 -21.53 -36.45 -27.53
C LEU A 175 -20.65 -36.61 -26.28
N GLU A 176 -19.74 -37.59 -26.26
CA GLU A 176 -18.91 -37.88 -25.08
C GLU A 176 -17.56 -37.16 -25.12
N PHE A 177 -16.97 -36.94 -26.29
CA PHE A 177 -15.68 -36.24 -26.39
C PHE A 177 -15.73 -34.80 -25.82
N PRO A 178 -16.74 -33.96 -26.11
CA PRO A 178 -16.81 -32.62 -25.51
C PRO A 178 -16.94 -32.66 -23.98
N ARG A 179 -17.65 -33.66 -23.43
CA ARG A 179 -17.76 -33.87 -21.99
C ARG A 179 -16.44 -34.30 -21.37
N TYR A 180 -15.71 -35.20 -22.04
CA TYR A 180 -14.40 -35.65 -21.61
C TYR A 180 -13.40 -34.49 -21.60
N VAL A 181 -13.31 -33.71 -22.68
CA VAL A 181 -12.43 -32.53 -22.77
C VAL A 181 -12.80 -31.49 -21.71
N TYR A 182 -14.08 -31.22 -21.51
CA TYR A 182 -14.53 -30.29 -20.46
C TYR A 182 -14.15 -30.79 -19.05
N GLN A 183 -14.37 -32.07 -18.75
CA GLN A 183 -13.98 -32.65 -17.46
C GLN A 183 -12.45 -32.62 -17.27
N GLN A 184 -11.68 -32.95 -18.30
CA GLN A 184 -10.23 -32.91 -18.23
C GLN A 184 -9.70 -31.48 -18.06
N ASN A 185 -10.26 -30.51 -18.77
CA ASN A 185 -9.92 -29.09 -18.59
C ASN A 185 -10.28 -28.61 -17.19
N LYS A 186 -11.44 -29.01 -16.69
CA LYS A 186 -11.86 -28.73 -15.31
C LYS A 186 -10.87 -29.32 -14.31
N ASP A 187 -10.56 -30.61 -14.41
CA ASP A 187 -9.61 -31.28 -13.52
C ASP A 187 -8.20 -30.69 -13.63
N GLU A 188 -7.80 -30.19 -14.79
CA GLU A 188 -6.50 -29.54 -14.98
C GLU A 188 -6.44 -28.11 -14.43
N GLN A 189 -7.56 -27.39 -14.32
CA GLN A 189 -7.59 -26.00 -13.88
C GLN A 189 -8.05 -25.81 -12.42
N CYS A 190 -8.74 -26.80 -11.87
CA CYS A 190 -9.36 -26.74 -10.57
C CYS A 190 -8.46 -27.25 -9.44
N VAL A 191 -7.71 -26.34 -8.82
CA VAL A 191 -6.98 -26.67 -7.59
C VAL A 191 -7.94 -26.74 -6.41
N VAL A 192 -8.36 -27.94 -6.04
CA VAL A 192 -9.41 -28.20 -5.02
C VAL A 192 -8.88 -28.80 -3.72
N HIS A 193 -7.61 -29.22 -3.69
CA HIS A 193 -6.92 -29.74 -2.51
C HIS A 193 -5.40 -29.66 -2.71
N GLU A 194 -4.64 -29.83 -1.62
CA GLU A 194 -3.16 -29.75 -1.64
C GLU A 194 -2.50 -30.82 -2.51
N GLY A 195 -3.07 -32.04 -2.59
CA GLY A 195 -2.55 -33.11 -3.43
C GLY A 195 -2.76 -32.92 -4.93
N HIS A 196 -3.31 -31.78 -5.38
CA HIS A 196 -3.62 -31.54 -6.78
C HIS A 196 -2.33 -31.34 -7.57
N ARG A 197 -2.24 -31.88 -8.81
CA ARG A 197 -1.00 -31.85 -9.61
C ARG A 197 -0.44 -30.44 -9.81
N LYS A 198 -1.32 -29.46 -10.03
CA LYS A 198 -0.96 -28.03 -10.20
C LYS A 198 -0.94 -27.22 -8.91
N TYR A 199 -1.12 -27.84 -7.74
CA TYR A 199 -1.08 -27.12 -6.47
C TYR A 199 0.23 -26.35 -6.27
N PRO A 200 1.44 -26.93 -6.46
CA PRO A 200 2.68 -26.18 -6.28
C PRO A 200 2.78 -24.95 -7.18
N GLN A 201 2.42 -25.11 -8.47
CA GLN A 201 2.39 -24.04 -9.45
C GLN A 201 1.37 -22.95 -9.10
N TRP A 202 0.19 -23.33 -8.58
CA TRP A 202 -0.82 -22.36 -8.15
C TRP A 202 -0.38 -21.58 -6.91
N VAL A 203 0.32 -22.24 -5.98
CA VAL A 203 0.87 -21.64 -4.77
C VAL A 203 2.00 -20.66 -5.11
N ASP A 204 2.96 -21.07 -5.95
CA ASP A 204 4.11 -20.25 -6.33
C ASP A 204 3.80 -19.20 -7.42
N GLY A 205 2.67 -19.33 -8.11
CA GLY A 205 2.25 -18.40 -9.15
C GLY A 205 3.16 -18.37 -10.38
N SER A 206 3.98 -19.40 -10.60
CA SER A 206 5.01 -19.49 -11.65
C SER A 206 4.45 -19.56 -13.08
N GLN A 207 3.17 -19.83 -13.25
CA GLN A 207 2.47 -19.82 -14.54
C GLN A 207 2.29 -18.42 -15.15
N TRP A 208 2.66 -17.36 -14.41
CA TRP A 208 2.43 -15.97 -14.79
C TRP A 208 3.72 -15.16 -14.78
N THR A 209 3.88 -14.31 -15.78
CA THR A 209 4.79 -13.18 -15.74
C THR A 209 4.03 -11.98 -15.20
N ARG A 210 4.57 -11.31 -14.18
CA ARG A 210 3.95 -10.14 -13.56
C ARG A 210 4.93 -8.99 -13.54
N LEU A 211 4.53 -7.88 -14.14
CA LEU A 211 5.29 -6.65 -14.18
C LEU A 211 4.46 -5.55 -13.53
N VAL A 212 5.11 -4.73 -12.70
CA VAL A 212 4.55 -3.50 -12.18
C VAL A 212 5.38 -2.36 -12.72
N ARG A 213 4.75 -1.50 -13.51
CA ARG A 213 5.35 -0.27 -14.00
C ARG A 213 4.91 0.86 -13.09
N ILE A 214 5.85 1.65 -12.60
CA ILE A 214 5.56 2.83 -11.78
C ILE A 214 5.91 4.09 -12.57
N PHE A 215 4.98 5.03 -12.57
CA PHE A 215 5.15 6.36 -13.15
C PHE A 215 4.95 7.39 -12.05
N TYR A 216 5.97 8.17 -11.77
CA TYR A 216 5.95 9.19 -10.72
C TYR A 216 5.60 10.56 -11.28
N TRP A 217 4.84 11.34 -10.51
CA TRP A 217 4.61 12.75 -10.76
C TRP A 217 5.64 13.57 -10.00
N THR A 218 6.71 13.97 -10.71
CA THR A 218 7.82 14.74 -10.13
C THR A 218 7.45 16.22 -10.07
N LEU A 219 7.48 16.81 -8.87
CA LEU A 219 7.21 18.22 -8.63
C LEU A 219 8.40 19.09 -9.05
N LEU A 220 8.20 19.99 -10.01
CA LEU A 220 9.25 20.82 -10.61
C LEU A 220 9.48 22.17 -9.91
N ASN A 221 8.50 22.65 -9.14
CA ASN A 221 8.55 23.94 -8.43
C ASN A 221 8.19 23.79 -6.94
N PRO A 222 8.90 22.95 -6.17
CA PRO A 222 8.55 22.65 -4.78
C PRO A 222 8.46 23.90 -3.89
N ASP A 223 9.41 24.83 -3.99
CA ASP A 223 9.39 26.04 -3.16
C ASP A 223 8.27 27.00 -3.55
N GLY A 224 8.02 27.16 -4.85
CA GLY A 224 6.92 27.97 -5.36
C GLY A 224 5.55 27.44 -4.90
N PHE A 225 5.38 26.12 -4.98
CA PHE A 225 4.20 25.43 -4.49
C PHE A 225 4.02 25.57 -2.96
N LEU A 226 5.09 25.31 -2.20
CA LEU A 226 5.01 25.28 -0.73
C LEU A 226 4.87 26.67 -0.10
N TYR A 227 5.55 27.69 -0.64
CA TYR A 227 5.73 28.96 0.06
C TYR A 227 5.17 30.17 -0.69
N ASN A 228 4.98 30.08 -2.01
CA ASN A 228 4.56 31.21 -2.84
C ASN A 228 3.13 31.07 -3.40
N SER A 229 2.38 30.05 -2.99
CA SER A 229 1.05 29.72 -3.54
C SER A 229 1.03 29.55 -5.07
N GLU A 230 2.15 29.15 -5.66
CA GLU A 230 2.20 28.85 -7.10
C GLU A 230 1.50 27.53 -7.39
N THR A 231 0.86 27.43 -8.55
CA THR A 231 0.33 26.16 -9.05
C THR A 231 1.47 25.13 -9.15
N PRO A 232 1.34 23.95 -8.53
CA PRO A 232 2.34 22.90 -8.64
C PRO A 232 2.45 22.39 -10.07
N ARG A 233 3.70 22.25 -10.54
CA ARG A 233 4.05 21.79 -11.88
C ARG A 233 4.61 20.38 -11.78
N PHE A 234 3.90 19.40 -12.33
CA PHE A 234 4.31 18.01 -12.32
C PHE A 234 4.85 17.59 -13.68
N ALA A 235 5.91 16.78 -13.68
CA ALA A 235 6.38 16.04 -14.85
C ALA A 235 6.34 14.54 -14.56
N GLN A 236 5.82 13.76 -15.51
CA GLN A 236 5.83 12.30 -15.38
C GLN A 236 7.26 11.77 -15.57
N ARG A 237 7.67 10.81 -14.73
CA ARG A 237 8.92 10.05 -14.84
C ARG A 237 8.63 8.56 -14.75
N GLY A 238 9.11 7.78 -15.71
CA GLY A 238 8.91 6.33 -15.79
C GLY A 238 8.66 5.85 -17.23
N PRO A 239 8.34 4.56 -17.40
CA PRO A 239 8.11 3.58 -16.33
C PRO A 239 9.40 3.11 -15.64
N TYR A 240 9.31 2.90 -14.34
CA TYR A 240 10.25 2.04 -13.60
C TYR A 240 9.62 0.67 -13.46
N VAL A 241 10.26 -0.35 -14.02
CA VAL A 241 9.66 -1.69 -14.16
C VAL A 241 10.16 -2.61 -13.05
N TYR A 242 9.22 -3.24 -12.35
CA TYR A 242 9.47 -4.23 -11.32
C TYR A 242 8.85 -5.57 -11.68
N MET A 243 9.62 -6.64 -11.57
CA MET A 243 9.09 -8.00 -11.62
C MET A 243 8.48 -8.36 -10.27
N ALA A 244 7.19 -8.71 -10.27
CA ALA A 244 6.48 -9.14 -9.08
C ALA A 244 6.51 -10.67 -8.97
N ARG A 245 6.97 -11.17 -7.81
CA ARG A 245 6.90 -12.58 -7.42
C ARG A 245 5.85 -12.73 -6.33
N GLU A 246 4.90 -13.62 -6.55
CA GLU A 246 3.83 -13.90 -5.60
C GLU A 246 4.02 -15.29 -5.01
N SER A 247 3.66 -15.49 -3.75
CA SER A 247 3.57 -16.82 -3.13
C SER A 247 2.36 -16.85 -2.22
N LYS A 248 1.51 -17.86 -2.42
CA LYS A 248 0.43 -18.16 -1.49
C LYS A 248 1.00 -18.94 -0.30
N TYR A 249 0.49 -18.71 0.89
CA TYR A 249 0.84 -19.47 2.08
C TYR A 249 -0.36 -19.51 3.03
N ASP A 250 -0.29 -20.29 4.11
CA ASP A 250 -1.42 -20.56 5.01
C ASP A 250 -2.67 -21.01 4.23
N VAL A 251 -2.46 -21.88 3.23
CA VAL A 251 -3.55 -22.36 2.38
C VAL A 251 -4.40 -23.35 3.17
N ASN A 252 -5.71 -23.15 3.16
CA ASN A 252 -6.66 -24.03 3.81
C ASN A 252 -7.86 -24.29 2.90
N PHE A 253 -8.05 -25.55 2.50
CA PHE A 253 -9.22 -25.98 1.72
C PHE A 253 -10.36 -26.36 2.67
N ASN A 254 -11.49 -25.68 2.54
CA ASN A 254 -12.70 -25.95 3.30
C ASN A 254 -13.88 -26.21 2.34
N GLY A 255 -13.95 -27.44 1.83
CA GLY A 255 -14.98 -27.85 0.88
C GLY A 255 -14.93 -27.03 -0.41
N PRO A 256 -15.97 -26.26 -0.76
CA PRO A 256 -15.99 -25.45 -1.97
C PRO A 256 -15.17 -24.16 -1.87
N GLN A 257 -14.53 -23.88 -0.74
CA GLN A 257 -13.76 -22.66 -0.51
C GLN A 257 -12.29 -23.00 -0.26
N VAL A 258 -11.41 -22.09 -0.66
CA VAL A 258 -10.01 -22.11 -0.25
C VAL A 258 -9.65 -20.74 0.29
N SER A 259 -9.03 -20.71 1.47
CA SER A 259 -8.44 -19.50 2.04
C SER A 259 -6.92 -19.55 1.96
N TYR A 260 -6.28 -18.41 1.73
CA TYR A 260 -4.82 -18.29 1.69
C TYR A 260 -4.38 -16.84 1.95
N ARG A 261 -3.11 -16.67 2.34
CA ARG A 261 -2.44 -15.37 2.37
C ARG A 261 -1.53 -15.21 1.17
N LEU A 262 -1.42 -13.98 0.66
CA LEU A 262 -0.66 -13.70 -0.57
C LEU A 262 0.54 -12.81 -0.26
N ARG A 263 1.74 -13.37 -0.30
CA ARG A 263 3.00 -12.64 -0.15
C ARG A 263 3.50 -12.15 -1.50
N ARG A 264 3.88 -10.88 -1.58
CA ARG A 264 4.47 -10.29 -2.80
C ARG A 264 5.90 -9.81 -2.55
N ARG A 265 6.77 -10.04 -3.52
CA ARG A 265 8.13 -9.50 -3.55
C ARG A 265 8.37 -8.85 -4.90
N TYR A 266 8.96 -7.66 -4.88
CA TYR A 266 9.26 -6.90 -6.08
C TYR A 266 10.77 -6.84 -6.29
N VAL A 267 11.20 -7.00 -7.53
CA VAL A 267 12.61 -6.89 -7.94
C VAL A 267 12.68 -5.94 -9.12
N PHE A 268 13.52 -4.90 -9.02
CA PHE A 268 13.70 -3.96 -10.11
C PHE A 268 14.25 -4.67 -11.34
N ASP A 269 13.61 -4.46 -12.50
CA ASP A 269 14.02 -5.00 -13.79
C ASP A 269 14.63 -3.88 -14.62
N ALA A 270 15.95 -3.74 -14.49
CA ALA A 270 16.71 -2.71 -15.21
C ALA A 270 16.60 -2.87 -16.72
N ALA A 271 16.56 -4.10 -17.24
CA ALA A 271 16.52 -4.33 -18.69
C ALA A 271 15.18 -3.89 -19.29
N SER A 272 14.06 -4.26 -18.65
CA SER A 272 12.74 -3.79 -19.08
C SER A 272 12.59 -2.28 -18.91
N THR A 273 13.15 -1.72 -17.82
CA THR A 273 13.18 -0.26 -17.61
C THR A 273 13.97 0.46 -18.69
N ASP A 274 15.17 -0.02 -19.04
CA ASP A 274 16.01 0.59 -20.08
C ASP A 274 15.35 0.53 -21.47
N VAL A 275 14.57 -0.51 -21.76
CA VAL A 275 13.84 -0.67 -23.03
C VAL A 275 12.65 0.31 -23.10
N GLU A 276 11.86 0.43 -22.02
CA GLU A 276 10.66 1.27 -21.99
C GLU A 276 10.97 2.75 -21.68
N CYS A 277 12.04 3.02 -20.93
CA CYS A 277 12.55 4.34 -20.58
C CYS A 277 14.09 4.34 -20.50
N PRO A 278 14.81 4.57 -21.61
CA PRO A 278 16.28 4.56 -21.64
C PRO A 278 16.97 5.59 -20.74
N THR A 279 16.23 6.60 -20.28
CA THR A 279 16.74 7.62 -19.37
C THR A 279 16.47 7.31 -17.90
N CYS A 280 15.65 6.29 -17.61
CA CYS A 280 15.24 5.94 -16.25
C CYS A 280 16.23 4.95 -15.61
N LYS A 281 16.64 5.21 -14.38
CA LYS A 281 17.59 4.38 -13.62
C LYS A 281 17.12 4.12 -12.19
N ASP A 282 17.66 3.08 -11.57
CA ASP A 282 17.28 2.69 -10.20
C ASP A 282 17.64 3.76 -9.15
N ASP A 283 18.66 4.58 -9.42
CA ASP A 283 19.14 5.65 -8.55
C ASP A 283 18.58 7.03 -8.90
N ASP A 284 17.63 7.12 -9.84
CA ASP A 284 17.01 8.39 -10.22
C ASP A 284 16.36 9.06 -9.02
N THR A 285 16.78 10.30 -8.76
CA THR A 285 16.22 11.10 -7.66
C THR A 285 14.97 11.82 -8.13
N LEU A 286 13.85 11.55 -7.47
CA LEU A 286 12.53 12.08 -7.78
C LEU A 286 12.02 12.92 -6.62
N THR A 287 11.53 14.11 -6.92
CA THR A 287 10.90 15.02 -5.95
C THR A 287 9.39 14.82 -5.99
N ILE A 288 8.79 14.27 -4.94
CA ILE A 288 7.36 13.96 -4.88
C ILE A 288 6.71 14.52 -3.61
N LEU A 289 5.38 14.59 -3.59
CA LEU A 289 4.62 14.71 -2.34
C LEU A 289 4.75 13.41 -1.56
N SER A 290 5.16 13.49 -0.30
CA SER A 290 5.45 12.32 0.54
C SER A 290 4.17 11.72 1.13
N PRO A 291 3.75 10.52 0.70
CA PRO A 291 2.58 9.86 1.29
C PRO A 291 2.84 9.47 2.75
N TRP A 292 4.10 9.20 3.13
CA TRP A 292 4.46 8.86 4.51
C TRP A 292 4.32 10.03 5.46
N TYR A 293 4.73 11.23 5.03
CA TYR A 293 4.53 12.44 5.81
C TYR A 293 3.03 12.70 6.02
N ILE A 294 2.26 12.71 4.93
CA ILE A 294 0.81 12.96 4.97
C ILE A 294 0.10 11.93 5.86
N ARG A 295 0.51 10.66 5.77
CA ARG A 295 0.01 9.60 6.64
C ARG A 295 0.39 9.80 8.10
N ALA A 296 1.65 10.14 8.41
CA ALA A 296 2.10 10.38 9.76
C ALA A 296 1.30 11.53 10.41
N VAL A 297 1.16 12.64 9.70
CA VAL A 297 0.37 13.81 10.13
C VAL A 297 -1.09 13.44 10.34
N SER A 298 -1.71 12.74 9.38
CA SER A 298 -3.11 12.34 9.47
C SER A 298 -3.37 11.35 10.61
N ASN A 299 -2.49 10.36 10.81
CA ASN A 299 -2.58 9.42 11.91
C ASN A 299 -2.45 10.13 13.27
N SER A 300 -1.58 11.14 13.36
CA SER A 300 -1.44 11.97 14.56
C SER A 300 -2.58 12.96 14.75
N GLY A 301 -3.40 13.21 13.73
CA GLY A 301 -4.51 14.16 13.78
C GLY A 301 -4.11 15.62 13.53
N GLY A 302 -2.92 15.87 13.00
CA GLY A 302 -2.37 17.21 12.78
C GLY A 302 -0.84 17.24 12.90
N GLU A 303 -0.21 18.29 12.39
CA GLU A 303 1.23 18.50 12.53
C GLU A 303 1.58 18.86 13.98
N GLU A 304 0.70 19.61 14.64
CA GLU A 304 0.85 19.98 16.05
C GLU A 304 0.81 18.75 16.96
N LEU A 305 -0.12 17.81 16.71
CA LEU A 305 -0.20 16.57 17.49
C LEU A 305 0.96 15.62 17.17
N LEU A 306 1.43 15.59 15.93
CA LEU A 306 2.64 14.86 15.57
C LEU A 306 3.87 15.43 16.30
N ALA A 307 3.95 16.76 16.38
CA ALA A 307 4.98 17.47 17.12
C ALA A 307 4.93 17.15 18.62
N LEU A 308 3.74 17.17 19.25
CA LEU A 308 3.56 16.80 20.65
C LEU A 308 3.91 15.32 20.91
N HIS A 309 3.54 14.42 20.00
CA HIS A 309 3.94 13.01 20.09
C HIS A 309 5.46 12.85 20.02
N SER A 310 6.14 13.68 19.23
CA SER A 310 7.61 13.68 19.19
C SER A 310 8.23 14.07 20.54
N ILE A 311 7.61 14.97 21.32
CA ILE A 311 8.11 15.36 22.65
C ILE A 311 8.30 14.13 23.54
N TYR A 312 7.34 13.21 23.56
CA TYR A 312 7.43 11.96 24.32
C TYR A 312 8.64 11.12 23.90
N ILE A 313 8.78 10.88 22.59
CA ILE A 313 9.84 10.03 22.03
C ILE A 313 11.21 10.63 22.34
N TYR A 314 11.39 11.92 22.10
CA TYR A 314 12.67 12.59 22.32
C TYR A 314 13.00 12.72 23.80
N THR A 315 12.05 13.14 24.63
CA THR A 315 12.29 13.33 26.06
C THR A 315 12.62 11.98 26.73
N SER A 316 11.86 10.93 26.45
CA SER A 316 12.12 9.60 27.02
C SER A 316 13.47 9.03 26.57
N GLY A 317 13.77 9.08 25.27
CA GLY A 317 15.02 8.55 24.73
C GLY A 317 16.26 9.32 25.21
N LEU A 318 16.20 10.65 25.28
CA LEU A 318 17.30 11.48 25.81
C LEU A 318 17.54 11.21 27.29
N LEU A 319 16.47 11.11 28.09
CA LEU A 319 16.60 10.81 29.52
C LEU A 319 17.13 9.39 29.75
N GLN A 320 16.72 8.39 28.96
CA GLN A 320 17.28 7.04 29.01
C GLN A 320 18.78 7.06 28.68
N GLN A 321 19.18 7.73 27.59
CA GLN A 321 20.57 7.84 27.19
C GLN A 321 21.44 8.50 28.28
N VAL A 322 20.95 9.58 28.88
CA VAL A 322 21.70 10.35 29.89
C VAL A 322 21.77 9.63 31.23
N THR A 323 20.70 8.94 31.63
CA THR A 323 20.67 8.18 32.88
C THR A 323 21.33 6.82 32.79
N GLY A 324 21.63 6.34 31.57
CA GLY A 324 22.11 4.98 31.35
C GLY A 324 21.06 3.92 31.68
N ALA A 325 19.79 4.29 31.80
CA ALA A 325 18.70 3.36 32.02
C ALA A 325 18.43 2.59 30.71
N GLY A 326 18.52 1.27 30.76
CA GLY A 326 18.08 0.43 29.64
C GLY A 326 16.57 0.50 29.42
N ASP A 327 16.11 -0.01 28.27
CA ASP A 327 14.74 0.14 27.72
C ASP A 327 13.58 -0.24 28.65
N VAL A 328 13.84 -0.95 29.76
CA VAL A 328 12.81 -1.56 30.63
C VAL A 328 12.66 -0.88 31.99
N ALA A 329 13.61 -0.04 32.41
CA ALA A 329 13.55 0.62 33.71
C ALA A 329 12.97 2.03 33.58
N PRO A 330 12.06 2.46 34.48
CA PRO A 330 11.70 3.87 34.56
C PRO A 330 12.98 4.68 34.81
N TRP A 331 13.30 5.60 33.91
CA TRP A 331 14.45 6.47 34.05
C TRP A 331 14.28 7.28 35.35
N THR A 332 15.38 7.54 36.06
CA THR A 332 15.34 8.37 37.27
C THR A 332 16.32 9.53 37.11
N LEU A 333 15.78 10.75 37.08
CA LEU A 333 16.59 11.96 37.08
C LEU A 333 17.30 12.10 38.45
N ASN A 334 18.63 11.96 38.45
CA ASN A 334 19.46 12.26 39.61
C ASN A 334 19.24 13.72 40.03
N ASN A 335 19.28 14.00 41.34
CA ASN A 335 19.16 15.34 41.92
C ASN A 335 20.04 16.37 41.21
N THR A 336 21.29 16.05 40.90
CA THR A 336 22.22 16.97 40.23
C THR A 336 21.72 17.38 38.84
N LEU A 337 21.28 16.41 38.05
CA LEU A 337 20.79 16.66 36.69
C LEU A 337 19.44 17.40 36.72
N ALA A 338 18.53 16.98 37.60
CA ALA A 338 17.25 17.66 37.81
C ALA A 338 17.45 19.12 38.22
N THR A 339 18.37 19.39 39.15
CA THR A 339 18.71 20.76 39.57
C THR A 339 19.26 21.57 38.40
N ALA A 340 20.16 20.98 37.59
CA ALA A 340 20.73 21.66 36.43
C ALA A 340 19.68 21.96 35.35
N MET A 341 18.70 21.07 35.14
CA MET A 341 17.62 21.28 34.18
C MET A 341 16.61 22.35 34.63
N GLY A 342 16.51 22.58 35.94
CA GLY A 342 15.67 23.62 36.55
C GLY A 342 16.40 24.93 36.89
N ASP A 343 17.71 25.04 36.61
CA ASP A 343 18.48 26.25 36.87
C ASP A 343 18.21 27.28 35.76
N PHE A 344 17.69 28.44 36.17
CA PHE A 344 17.42 29.57 35.29
C PHE A 344 18.32 30.78 35.61
N ARG A 345 19.37 30.63 36.42
CA ARG A 345 20.34 31.72 36.71
C ARG A 345 21.52 31.74 35.76
N SER A 346 21.89 30.58 35.24
CA SER A 346 23.06 30.42 34.39
C SER A 346 22.64 30.44 32.92
N ALA A 347 23.36 31.24 32.12
CA ALA A 347 23.18 31.22 30.68
C ALA A 347 23.47 29.80 30.15
N PRO A 348 22.78 29.33 29.08
CA PRO A 348 22.93 27.99 28.54
C PRO A 348 24.39 27.54 28.44
N THR A 349 25.25 28.43 27.95
CA THR A 349 26.69 28.23 27.68
C THR A 349 27.56 28.01 28.92
N SER A 350 27.05 28.30 30.12
CA SER A 350 27.79 28.18 31.39
C SER A 350 27.35 26.99 32.26
N SER A 351 26.38 26.21 31.79
CA SER A 351 25.79 25.11 32.55
C SER A 351 26.59 23.81 32.42
N LEU A 352 26.54 22.97 33.47
CA LEU A 352 27.01 21.57 33.42
C LEU A 352 26.34 20.79 32.26
N LEU A 353 25.10 21.16 31.91
CA LEU A 353 24.37 20.60 30.79
C LEU A 353 25.04 20.91 29.46
N ALA A 354 25.41 22.16 29.17
CA ALA A 354 26.01 22.49 27.87
C ALA A 354 27.37 21.80 27.65
N SER A 355 28.12 21.53 28.72
CA SER A 355 29.41 20.85 28.63
C SER A 355 29.30 19.32 28.54
N SER A 356 28.34 18.72 29.24
CA SER A 356 28.23 17.26 29.36
C SER A 356 27.14 16.67 28.45
N TYR A 357 26.09 17.43 28.16
CA TYR A 357 24.87 17.03 27.45
C TYR A 357 24.30 18.20 26.62
N PRO A 358 24.99 18.62 25.54
CA PRO A 358 24.58 19.80 24.77
C PRO A 358 23.16 19.71 24.21
N GLU A 359 22.69 18.50 23.87
CA GLU A 359 21.31 18.25 23.44
C GLU A 359 20.29 18.45 24.56
N LEU A 360 20.62 18.10 25.82
CA LEU A 360 19.74 18.40 26.95
C LEU A 360 19.68 19.90 27.26
N ALA A 361 20.79 20.62 27.05
CA ALA A 361 20.87 22.04 27.35
C ALA A 361 19.92 22.89 26.47
N THR A 362 19.63 22.44 25.24
CA THR A 362 18.76 23.18 24.32
C THR A 362 17.29 23.15 24.72
N PHE A 363 16.85 22.15 25.49
CA PHE A 363 15.46 22.04 25.94
C PHE A 363 15.30 21.95 27.46
N ALA A 364 16.34 22.19 28.26
CA ALA A 364 16.20 22.28 29.71
C ALA A 364 15.23 23.41 30.11
N PHE A 365 14.27 23.12 30.99
CA PHE A 365 13.20 24.06 31.35
C PHE A 365 13.74 25.37 31.94
N GLY A 366 14.71 25.30 32.85
CA GLY A 366 15.35 26.48 33.45
C GLY A 366 16.09 27.33 32.41
N THR A 367 16.81 26.70 31.49
CA THR A 367 17.51 27.38 30.39
C THR A 367 16.52 28.04 29.42
N TRP A 368 15.43 27.36 29.08
CA TRP A 368 14.35 27.94 28.28
C TRP A 368 13.71 29.13 28.99
N LEU A 369 13.36 28.99 30.29
CA LEU A 369 12.70 30.04 31.06
C LEU A 369 13.58 31.28 31.22
N TYR A 370 14.90 31.10 31.38
CA TYR A 370 15.88 32.19 31.38
C TYR A 370 15.83 33.01 30.09
N ASN A 371 15.72 32.33 28.94
CA ASN A 371 15.62 32.99 27.64
C ASN A 371 14.28 33.71 27.43
N GLN A 372 13.24 33.37 28.19
CA GLN A 372 11.92 34.04 28.20
C GLN A 372 11.84 35.24 29.17
N SER A 373 12.97 35.90 29.43
CA SER A 373 13.07 36.99 30.42
C SER A 373 12.09 38.16 30.25
N ALA A 374 11.48 38.35 29.07
CA ALA A 374 10.49 39.39 28.81
C ALA A 374 9.04 38.97 29.15
N ALA A 375 8.78 37.71 29.47
CA ALA A 375 7.44 37.20 29.73
C ALA A 375 6.99 37.51 31.17
N GLN A 376 5.75 37.99 31.32
CA GLN A 376 5.17 38.39 32.62
C GLN A 376 5.14 37.24 33.65
N TYR A 377 4.98 36.00 33.20
CA TYR A 377 5.00 34.83 34.08
C TYR A 377 6.40 34.49 34.60
N SER A 378 7.46 34.87 33.89
CA SER A 378 8.84 34.52 34.25
C SER A 378 9.22 35.18 35.59
N GLU A 379 8.96 36.49 35.75
CA GLU A 379 9.21 37.19 37.02
C GLU A 379 8.40 36.60 38.18
N THR A 380 7.13 36.25 37.93
CA THR A 380 6.26 35.63 38.94
C THR A 380 6.82 34.28 39.41
N LEU A 381 7.30 33.44 38.48
CA LEU A 381 7.92 32.15 38.81
C LEU A 381 9.29 32.32 39.48
N GLN A 382 10.11 33.28 39.05
CA GLN A 382 11.39 33.58 39.69
C GLN A 382 11.22 34.03 41.14
N ASN A 383 10.19 34.83 41.42
CA ASN A 383 9.86 35.30 42.77
C ASN A 383 9.20 34.21 43.64
N ALA A 384 8.47 33.28 43.03
CA ALA A 384 7.77 32.20 43.74
C ALA A 384 8.67 30.99 44.04
N THR A 385 9.68 30.74 43.21
CA THR A 385 10.66 29.68 43.44
C THR A 385 11.61 30.04 44.59
N SER A 386 12.18 29.01 45.24
CA SER A 386 13.09 29.12 46.38
C SER A 386 14.13 30.25 46.22
N PRO A 387 14.64 30.86 47.32
CA PRO A 387 15.75 31.84 47.26
C PRO A 387 17.01 31.33 46.51
N SER A 388 17.10 30.03 46.24
CA SER A 388 18.10 29.41 45.37
C SER A 388 17.92 29.70 43.86
N GLY A 389 16.77 30.24 43.43
CA GLY A 389 16.46 30.61 42.04
C GLY A 389 16.65 29.47 41.05
N SER A 390 16.19 28.29 41.45
CA SER A 390 16.11 27.09 40.65
C SER A 390 14.88 26.31 41.06
N PHE A 391 14.27 25.58 40.14
CA PHE A 391 13.25 24.60 40.50
C PHE A 391 13.87 23.46 41.33
N SER A 392 13.09 22.89 42.24
CA SER A 392 13.54 21.75 43.03
C SER A 392 13.71 20.50 42.15
N PRO A 393 14.57 19.55 42.54
CA PRO A 393 14.67 18.26 41.85
C PRO A 393 13.33 17.51 41.74
N ALA A 394 12.45 17.68 42.72
CA ALA A 394 11.11 17.12 42.76
C ALA A 394 10.24 17.64 41.60
N GLU A 395 10.18 18.97 41.45
CA GLU A 395 9.40 19.65 40.42
C GLU A 395 9.90 19.30 39.01
N MET A 396 11.22 19.23 38.82
CA MET A 396 11.80 18.85 37.52
C MET A 396 11.54 17.38 37.18
N ARG A 397 11.62 16.46 38.14
CA ARG A 397 11.21 15.07 37.92
C ARG A 397 9.74 14.96 37.52
N ALA A 398 8.86 15.68 38.21
CA ALA A 398 7.44 15.72 37.90
C ALA A 398 7.20 16.20 36.45
N LEU A 399 7.82 17.33 36.06
CA LEU A 399 7.73 17.88 34.70
C LEU A 399 8.19 16.88 33.63
N TYR A 400 9.41 16.35 33.78
CA TYR A 400 9.97 15.45 32.78
C TYR A 400 9.29 14.07 32.75
N SER A 401 8.73 13.62 33.88
CA SER A 401 7.88 12.42 33.96
C SER A 401 6.60 12.61 33.17
N ALA A 402 5.97 13.79 33.27
CA ALA A 402 4.80 14.13 32.47
C ALA A 402 5.14 14.20 30.97
N LEU A 403 6.28 14.81 30.61
CA LEU A 403 6.78 14.87 29.23
C LEU A 403 7.16 13.50 28.66
N SER A 404 7.58 12.56 29.49
CA SER A 404 7.83 11.18 29.07
C SER A 404 6.59 10.29 29.21
N ASN A 405 5.39 10.85 29.37
CA ASN A 405 4.16 10.07 29.45
C ASN A 405 3.26 10.40 28.25
N ALA A 406 3.23 9.50 27.28
CA ALA A 406 2.45 9.66 26.06
C ALA A 406 0.94 9.86 26.34
N SER A 407 0.40 9.35 27.46
CA SER A 407 -1.02 9.52 27.80
C SER A 407 -1.36 10.93 28.29
N LEU A 408 -0.39 11.69 28.81
CA LEU A 408 -0.58 13.08 29.25
C LEU A 408 -0.38 14.09 28.12
N LEU A 409 0.48 13.78 27.15
CA LEU A 409 0.75 14.60 25.97
C LEU A 409 -0.38 14.56 24.93
N GLY A 410 -1.09 13.42 24.85
CA GLY A 410 -2.07 13.15 23.81
C GLY A 410 -1.45 12.50 22.57
N GLY A 411 -2.20 12.49 21.46
CA GLY A 411 -1.78 11.90 20.20
C GLY A 411 -2.25 10.46 19.96
N SER A 412 -1.86 9.93 18.81
CA SER A 412 -2.30 8.62 18.28
C SER A 412 -1.90 7.40 19.11
N SER A 413 -0.97 7.55 20.06
CA SER A 413 -0.64 6.52 21.05
C SER A 413 -1.82 6.13 21.95
N LEU A 414 -2.85 6.96 21.98
CA LEU A 414 -4.13 6.69 22.61
C LEU A 414 -5.07 5.99 21.61
N THR A 415 -4.70 4.79 21.16
CA THR A 415 -5.49 4.03 20.18
C THR A 415 -6.86 3.64 20.74
N SER A 416 -7.86 4.47 20.44
CA SER A 416 -9.33 4.34 20.24
C SER A 416 -10.20 3.25 20.88
N HIS A 417 -9.72 2.30 21.69
CA HIS A 417 -10.59 1.25 22.26
C HIS A 417 -10.90 1.43 23.74
N ASP A 418 -10.26 2.39 24.42
CA ASP A 418 -10.58 2.66 25.81
C ASP A 418 -11.71 3.69 25.94
N SER A 419 -12.92 3.17 26.13
CA SER A 419 -14.11 3.98 26.43
C SER A 419 -13.95 4.84 27.69
N GLN A 420 -13.07 4.45 28.63
CA GLN A 420 -12.75 5.26 29.81
C GLN A 420 -11.92 6.46 29.40
N LEU A 421 -10.87 6.26 28.61
CA LEU A 421 -10.03 7.35 28.12
C LEU A 421 -10.83 8.40 27.34
N SER A 422 -11.75 7.97 26.46
CA SER A 422 -12.64 8.91 25.75
C SER A 422 -13.52 9.73 26.71
N LYS A 423 -14.04 9.09 27.77
CA LYS A 423 -14.82 9.79 28.81
C LYS A 423 -13.96 10.77 29.58
N THR A 424 -12.79 10.33 30.05
CA THR A 424 -11.79 11.16 30.74
C THR A 424 -11.38 12.35 29.87
N CYS A 425 -11.21 12.14 28.58
CA CYS A 425 -10.91 13.18 27.61
C CYS A 425 -11.95 14.30 27.59
N ARG A 426 -13.23 13.89 27.48
CA ARG A 426 -14.34 14.84 27.43
C ARG A 426 -14.46 15.60 28.74
N LEU A 427 -14.19 14.94 29.87
CA LEU A 427 -14.12 15.58 31.17
C LEU A 427 -13.01 16.63 31.19
N TRP A 428 -11.76 16.25 30.85
CA TRP A 428 -10.64 17.18 30.77
C TRP A 428 -10.91 18.36 29.85
N ALA A 429 -11.41 18.12 28.64
CA ALA A 429 -11.73 19.20 27.70
C ALA A 429 -12.80 20.14 28.25
N SER A 430 -13.84 19.60 28.92
CA SER A 430 -14.89 20.41 29.53
C SER A 430 -14.43 21.22 30.75
N GLU A 431 -13.46 20.72 31.50
CA GLU A 431 -12.94 21.35 32.71
C GLU A 431 -11.81 22.36 32.42
N ILE A 432 -10.94 22.06 31.45
CA ILE A 432 -9.79 22.91 31.07
C ILE A 432 -10.21 24.04 30.13
N CYS A 433 -11.18 23.80 29.24
CA CYS A 433 -11.63 24.76 28.25
C CYS A 433 -13.10 25.17 28.52
N PRO A 434 -13.43 25.78 29.68
CA PRO A 434 -14.79 26.20 29.98
C PRO A 434 -15.18 27.26 28.93
N GLY A 435 -16.13 26.92 28.05
CA GLY A 435 -16.55 27.79 26.96
C GLY A 435 -16.84 29.20 27.47
N SER A 436 -16.05 30.18 27.02
CA SER A 436 -16.01 31.53 27.60
C SER A 436 -17.28 32.34 27.36
N ASP A 437 -18.15 31.91 26.44
CA ASP A 437 -19.24 32.76 25.97
C ASP A 437 -20.58 32.04 26.17
N GLY A 438 -21.44 32.63 27.01
CA GLY A 438 -22.85 32.23 27.21
C GLY A 438 -23.74 32.30 25.97
N ALA A 439 -23.15 32.39 24.78
CA ALA A 439 -23.81 32.41 23.48
C ALA A 439 -23.80 31.03 22.81
N GLY A 440 -24.22 29.97 23.51
CA GLY A 440 -24.85 28.77 22.93
C GLY A 440 -24.13 27.95 21.84
N ARG A 441 -22.98 28.38 21.32
CA ARG A 441 -22.10 27.59 20.48
C ARG A 441 -21.25 26.74 21.40
N ARG A 442 -21.90 25.71 21.94
CA ARG A 442 -21.26 24.40 22.05
C ARG A 442 -20.88 24.01 20.62
N ALA A 443 -19.79 24.59 20.10
CA ALA A 443 -18.91 23.76 19.32
C ALA A 443 -18.54 22.66 20.32
N SER A 444 -19.25 21.53 20.24
CA SER A 444 -18.58 20.29 20.56
C SER A 444 -17.32 20.38 19.72
N LEU A 445 -16.20 20.79 20.31
CA LEU A 445 -14.92 20.45 19.71
C LEU A 445 -15.08 18.95 19.51
N ASP A 446 -15.22 18.56 18.25
CA ASP A 446 -15.20 17.16 17.86
C ASP A 446 -13.73 16.78 18.03
N LEU A 447 -13.27 16.78 19.30
CA LEU A 447 -11.93 16.45 19.71
C LEU A 447 -11.79 15.02 19.25
N SER A 448 -11.04 14.87 18.17
CA SER A 448 -10.53 13.57 17.79
C SER A 448 -9.85 13.00 19.04
N LEU A 449 -9.94 11.68 19.26
CA LEU A 449 -9.21 11.06 20.37
C LEU A 449 -7.70 11.34 20.30
N ALA A 450 -7.18 11.69 19.12
CA ALA A 450 -5.79 12.11 18.96
C ALA A 450 -5.50 13.45 19.67
N ALA A 451 -6.48 14.35 19.77
CA ALA A 451 -6.37 15.61 20.51
C ALA A 451 -6.54 15.44 22.05
N CYS A 452 -6.45 14.21 22.54
CA CYS A 452 -6.75 13.88 23.93
C CYS A 452 -5.52 13.86 24.84
N GLY A 453 -5.08 15.01 25.34
CA GLY A 453 -4.01 15.08 26.34
C GLY A 453 -4.17 16.28 27.24
N VAL A 454 -3.93 16.12 28.54
CA VAL A 454 -3.95 17.25 29.49
C VAL A 454 -3.02 18.36 29.01
N ILE A 455 -1.84 18.00 28.48
CA ILE A 455 -0.86 18.94 27.96
C ILE A 455 -1.36 19.63 26.68
N TYR A 456 -1.90 18.88 25.73
CA TYR A 456 -2.51 19.46 24.53
C TYR A 456 -3.63 20.45 24.88
N LEU A 457 -4.50 20.10 25.83
CA LEU A 457 -5.61 20.94 26.27
C LEU A 457 -5.13 22.23 26.95
N ILE A 458 -4.06 22.16 27.77
CA ILE A 458 -3.44 23.37 28.33
C ILE A 458 -2.95 24.29 27.21
N HIS A 459 -2.22 23.71 26.25
CA HIS A 459 -1.66 24.45 25.14
C HIS A 459 -2.75 25.13 24.28
N SER A 460 -3.83 24.40 23.99
CA SER A 460 -4.96 24.88 23.19
C SER A 460 -5.84 25.91 23.92
N CYS A 461 -5.91 25.89 25.26
CA CYS A 461 -6.90 26.65 26.04
C CYS A 461 -6.30 27.67 27.02
N ALA A 462 -5.02 28.00 26.86
CA ALA A 462 -4.14 28.68 27.82
C ALA A 462 -4.66 29.99 28.46
N GLU A 463 -5.72 30.61 27.95
CA GLU A 463 -6.20 31.91 28.44
C GLU A 463 -7.18 31.85 29.62
N ASN A 464 -7.79 30.70 29.95
CA ASN A 464 -8.80 30.62 31.03
C ASN A 464 -8.81 29.29 31.80
N VAL A 465 -7.75 29.04 32.57
CA VAL A 465 -7.59 27.82 33.36
C VAL A 465 -8.51 27.86 34.60
N SER A 466 -9.55 27.03 34.60
CA SER A 466 -10.50 26.95 35.72
C SER A 466 -9.84 26.44 37.00
N SER A 467 -10.48 26.61 38.16
CA SER A 467 -10.01 25.98 39.41
C SER A 467 -10.01 24.45 39.32
N GLN A 468 -10.90 23.85 38.51
CA GLN A 468 -10.94 22.40 38.25
C GLN A 468 -9.72 21.95 37.43
N ALA A 469 -9.27 22.77 36.47
CA ALA A 469 -8.05 22.51 35.73
C ALA A 469 -6.80 22.44 36.63
N ARG A 470 -6.78 23.16 37.78
CA ARG A 470 -5.69 23.03 38.76
C ARG A 470 -5.59 21.63 39.36
N ASP A 471 -6.73 20.99 39.66
CA ASP A 471 -6.74 19.63 40.21
C ASP A 471 -6.29 18.61 39.16
N LEU A 472 -6.66 18.80 37.90
CA LEU A 472 -6.19 17.97 36.79
C LEU A 472 -4.70 18.12 36.54
N LEU A 473 -4.19 19.36 36.55
CA LEU A 473 -2.77 19.65 36.47
C LEU A 473 -2.02 19.00 37.62
N HIS A 474 -2.52 19.14 38.85
CA HIS A 474 -1.93 18.48 40.00
C HIS A 474 -1.88 16.97 39.82
N GLN A 475 -2.96 16.32 39.37
CA GLN A 475 -2.97 14.88 39.12
C GLN A 475 -2.00 14.46 38.01
N ALA A 476 -1.87 15.26 36.95
CA ALA A 476 -0.97 14.98 35.83
C ALA A 476 0.51 15.07 36.22
N PHE A 477 0.87 16.04 37.06
CA PHE A 477 2.25 16.26 37.51
C PHE A 477 2.55 15.63 38.89
N CYS A 478 1.56 15.04 39.56
CA CYS A 478 1.67 14.37 40.85
C CYS A 478 0.86 13.07 40.87
N PRO A 479 1.28 12.04 40.11
CA PRO A 479 0.54 10.80 40.02
C PRO A 479 0.42 10.10 41.39
N LEU A 480 -0.75 9.54 41.68
CA LEU A 480 -1.03 8.87 42.95
C LEU A 480 -0.05 7.72 43.22
N GLY A 481 0.61 7.75 44.38
CA GLY A 481 1.54 6.70 44.81
C GLY A 481 3.03 6.99 44.60
N THR A 482 3.39 8.11 43.97
CA THR A 482 4.76 8.63 44.08
C THR A 482 4.96 9.26 45.46
N ALA A 483 6.17 9.15 46.02
CA ALA A 483 6.51 9.88 47.25
C ALA A 483 6.20 11.38 47.05
N SER A 484 5.79 12.07 48.13
CA SER A 484 5.46 13.52 48.14
C SER A 484 6.52 14.40 47.50
N ASP A 485 7.75 13.87 47.37
CA ASP A 485 8.95 14.55 46.92
C ASP A 485 9.12 14.50 45.38
N VAL A 486 8.08 14.15 44.61
CA VAL A 486 8.06 14.13 43.13
C VAL A 486 6.75 14.72 42.63
N CYS A 487 6.49 15.99 42.94
CA CYS A 487 5.23 16.64 42.60
C CYS A 487 5.45 18.11 42.25
N LEU A 488 4.75 18.59 41.21
CA LEU A 488 4.57 20.01 40.93
C LEU A 488 3.22 20.44 41.55
N ASP A 489 3.28 21.09 42.71
CA ASP A 489 2.08 21.37 43.50
C ASP A 489 1.29 22.58 42.96
N PHE A 490 0.22 22.29 42.22
CA PHE A 490 -0.74 23.29 41.76
C PHE A 490 -1.83 23.63 42.78
N GLN A 491 -1.96 22.88 43.88
CA GLN A 491 -3.05 23.06 44.85
C GLN A 491 -2.69 24.07 45.94
N THR A 492 -1.48 24.01 46.48
CA THR A 492 -1.09 24.88 47.61
C THR A 492 -0.55 26.25 47.18
N VAL A 493 -0.12 26.39 45.93
CA VAL A 493 0.40 27.67 45.40
C VAL A 493 -0.70 28.71 45.22
N SER A 494 -0.32 29.99 45.31
CA SER A 494 -1.23 31.10 45.05
C SER A 494 -1.77 31.07 43.61
N GLN A 495 -2.97 31.62 43.39
CA GLN A 495 -3.62 31.63 42.07
C GLN A 495 -2.75 32.30 40.99
N THR A 496 -2.01 33.35 41.35
CA THR A 496 -1.10 34.05 40.43
C THR A 496 0.07 33.17 40.01
N VAL A 497 0.63 32.41 40.95
CA VAL A 497 1.73 31.46 40.68
C VAL A 497 1.23 30.26 39.87
N ALA A 498 0.05 29.73 40.17
CA ALA A 498 -0.56 28.67 39.37
C ALA A 498 -0.83 29.11 37.93
N ALA A 499 -1.34 30.32 37.73
CA ALA A 499 -1.53 30.90 36.41
C ALA A 499 -0.19 31.07 35.67
N ALA A 500 0.83 31.60 36.36
CA ALA A 500 2.18 31.74 35.81
C ALA A 500 2.78 30.39 35.40
N TYR A 501 2.61 29.34 36.21
CA TYR A 501 3.01 27.98 35.85
C TYR A 501 2.31 27.49 34.61
N THR A 502 0.99 27.71 34.50
CA THR A 502 0.23 27.20 33.37
C THR A 502 0.62 27.88 32.06
N HIS A 503 0.82 29.21 32.07
CA HIS A 503 1.35 29.94 30.93
C HIS A 503 2.77 29.49 30.57
N ALA A 504 3.66 29.35 31.56
CA ALA A 504 5.01 28.88 31.31
C ALA A 504 5.04 27.47 30.72
N LEU A 505 4.20 26.55 31.21
CA LEU A 505 4.10 25.21 30.66
C LEU A 505 3.53 25.22 29.23
N SER A 506 2.48 26.00 28.97
CA SER A 506 1.93 26.17 27.62
C SER A 506 2.98 26.64 26.62
N ASP A 507 3.70 27.72 26.95
CA ASP A 507 4.73 28.30 26.07
C ASP A 507 5.94 27.37 25.93
N TYR A 508 6.29 26.65 26.99
CA TYR A 508 7.34 25.64 26.94
C TYR A 508 6.95 24.46 26.07
N PHE A 509 5.71 23.99 26.13
CA PHE A 509 5.22 22.94 25.23
C PHE A 509 5.15 23.41 23.79
N ALA A 510 4.75 24.66 23.53
CA ALA A 510 4.83 25.25 22.20
C ALA A 510 6.27 25.25 21.67
N PHE A 511 7.21 25.65 22.53
CA PHE A 511 8.64 25.60 22.23
C PHE A 511 9.14 24.17 21.95
N LEU A 512 8.84 23.21 22.83
CA LEU A 512 9.24 21.81 22.68
C LEU A 512 8.61 21.18 21.44
N SER A 513 7.34 21.47 21.18
CA SER A 513 6.60 21.04 20.00
C SER A 513 7.30 21.54 18.74
N SER A 514 7.56 22.85 18.63
CA SER A 514 8.28 23.41 17.49
C SER A 514 9.71 22.87 17.36
N HIS A 515 10.44 22.76 18.48
CA HIS A 515 11.82 22.27 18.51
C HIS A 515 11.90 20.81 18.08
N PHE A 516 11.19 19.92 18.77
CA PHE A 516 11.21 18.49 18.48
C PHE A 516 10.51 18.13 17.18
N PHE A 517 9.54 18.93 16.71
CA PHE A 517 9.00 18.76 15.37
C PHE A 517 10.06 19.00 14.30
N ASN A 518 10.79 20.13 14.38
CA ASN A 518 11.87 20.39 13.44
C ASN A 518 12.96 19.30 13.51
N VAL A 519 13.34 18.88 14.71
CA VAL A 519 14.28 17.76 14.92
C VAL A 519 13.70 16.46 14.34
N PHE A 520 12.43 16.16 14.56
CA PHE A 520 11.71 15.00 14.02
C PHE A 520 11.72 14.98 12.50
N LEU A 521 11.35 16.09 11.85
CA LEU A 521 11.34 16.19 10.40
C LEU A 521 12.74 16.03 9.81
N VAL A 522 13.75 16.63 10.44
CA VAL A 522 15.14 16.50 10.00
C VAL A 522 15.65 15.07 10.18
N HIS A 523 15.44 14.47 11.35
CA HIS A 523 15.99 13.16 11.72
C HIS A 523 15.25 12.01 11.04
N LYS A 524 13.91 12.04 10.98
CA LYS A 524 13.14 11.05 10.23
C LYS A 524 13.19 11.29 8.73
N GLN A 525 13.78 12.41 8.30
CA GLN A 525 13.83 12.85 6.91
C GLN A 525 12.43 12.86 6.27
N LEU A 526 11.41 13.19 7.07
CA LEU A 526 10.03 13.30 6.64
C LEU A 526 9.75 14.77 6.34
N LYS A 527 9.37 15.05 5.10
CA LYS A 527 8.96 16.36 4.65
C LYS A 527 7.72 16.20 3.78
N LEU A 528 6.87 17.22 3.73
CA LEU A 528 5.69 17.21 2.86
C LEU A 528 6.07 16.97 1.39
N VAL A 529 7.16 17.59 0.95
CA VAL A 529 7.81 17.31 -0.33
C VAL A 529 9.20 16.74 -0.04
N GLU A 530 9.50 15.59 -0.61
CA GLU A 530 10.80 14.93 -0.43
C GLU A 530 11.43 14.55 -1.77
N SER A 531 12.76 14.45 -1.78
CA SER A 531 13.52 13.95 -2.92
C SER A 531 14.23 12.67 -2.52
N ARG A 532 13.96 11.59 -3.25
CA ARG A 532 14.45 10.23 -2.95
C ARG A 532 14.78 9.49 -4.23
N SER A 533 15.66 8.50 -4.16
CA SER A 533 15.85 7.57 -5.29
C SER A 533 14.56 6.80 -5.57
N GLN A 534 14.27 6.48 -6.83
CA GLN A 534 13.07 5.73 -7.21
C GLN A 534 12.98 4.37 -6.46
N ASN A 535 14.11 3.69 -6.23
CA ASN A 535 14.16 2.46 -5.45
C ASN A 535 13.61 2.63 -4.03
N GLN A 536 14.10 3.66 -3.31
CA GLN A 536 13.62 4.00 -1.97
C GLN A 536 12.14 4.36 -1.97
N LEU A 537 11.64 5.01 -3.02
CA LEU A 537 10.22 5.30 -3.15
C LEU A 537 9.41 4.02 -3.37
N ALA A 538 9.85 3.12 -4.26
CA ALA A 538 9.12 1.91 -4.62
C ALA A 538 9.16 0.84 -3.52
N LEU A 539 10.34 0.55 -2.96
CA LEU A 539 10.59 -0.54 -2.00
C LEU A 539 10.70 -0.06 -0.55
N GLY A 540 10.89 1.23 -0.32
CA GLY A 540 10.97 1.82 1.02
C GLY A 540 12.38 2.16 1.42
N PHE A 541 12.51 2.83 2.55
CA PHE A 541 13.80 3.24 3.09
C PHE A 541 13.81 3.18 4.61
N GLN A 542 15.00 2.93 5.15
CA GLN A 542 15.24 3.06 6.58
C GLN A 542 15.66 4.50 6.86
N ALA A 543 14.85 5.25 7.60
CA ALA A 543 15.28 6.53 8.11
C ALA A 543 16.29 6.28 9.23
N GLN A 544 17.54 6.68 8.97
CA GLN A 544 18.59 6.62 9.96
C GLN A 544 18.24 7.53 11.11
N ALA A 545 18.31 6.99 12.32
CA ALA A 545 18.19 7.77 13.53
C ALA A 545 19.42 8.67 13.65
N ALA A 546 19.23 9.98 13.72
CA ALA A 546 20.35 10.90 13.95
C ALA A 546 20.93 10.77 15.37
N ALA A 547 20.13 10.26 16.31
CA ALA A 547 20.54 9.97 17.67
C ALA A 547 20.26 8.49 18.00
N SER A 548 21.17 7.85 18.75
CA SER A 548 21.13 6.40 19.02
C SER A 548 19.89 5.92 19.77
N PHE A 549 19.20 6.82 20.48
CA PHE A 549 17.99 6.50 21.25
C PHE A 549 16.70 6.54 20.39
N ILE A 550 16.75 7.09 19.18
CA ILE A 550 15.58 7.09 18.29
C ILE A 550 15.60 5.75 17.55
N PRO A 551 14.54 4.94 17.61
CA PRO A 551 14.50 3.71 16.84
C PRO A 551 14.54 4.05 15.35
N THR A 552 15.37 3.30 14.60
CA THR A 552 15.33 3.37 13.13
C THR A 552 13.94 2.95 12.67
N THR A 553 13.33 3.77 11.83
CA THR A 553 12.00 3.48 11.29
C THR A 553 12.16 3.10 9.83
N PHE A 554 11.62 1.95 9.45
CA PHE A 554 11.48 1.57 8.05
C PHE A 554 10.16 2.13 7.52
N TYR A 555 10.23 2.94 6.48
CA TYR A 555 9.07 3.45 5.75
C TYR A 555 8.83 2.54 4.55
N ASN A 556 7.69 1.83 4.54
CA ASN A 556 7.32 0.92 3.46
C ASN A 556 7.20 1.67 2.13
N GLY A 557 7.90 1.22 1.09
CA GLY A 557 7.80 1.80 -0.25
C GLY A 557 6.40 1.72 -0.83
N LEU A 558 6.12 2.44 -1.92
CA LEU A 558 4.81 2.46 -2.58
C LEU A 558 4.29 1.05 -2.90
N LEU A 559 5.16 0.13 -3.35
CA LEU A 559 4.80 -1.26 -3.65
C LEU A 559 4.56 -2.12 -2.39
N LEU A 560 5.11 -1.71 -1.24
CA LEU A 560 4.91 -2.38 0.05
C LEU A 560 3.81 -1.73 0.89
N SER A 561 3.49 -0.46 0.63
CA SER A 561 2.61 0.38 1.46
C SER A 561 1.13 0.05 1.32
N GLU A 562 0.75 -0.66 0.26
CA GLU A 562 -0.59 -1.24 0.09
C GLU A 562 -0.91 -2.30 1.17
N TRP A 563 0.09 -2.71 1.95
CA TRP A 563 0.02 -3.74 2.97
C TRP A 563 0.35 -3.13 4.33
N GLY A 564 -0.54 -3.34 5.31
CA GLY A 564 -0.57 -2.66 6.60
C GLY A 564 0.80 -2.34 7.21
N SER A 565 0.96 -1.10 7.65
CA SER A 565 2.23 -0.51 8.13
C SER A 565 2.60 -0.84 9.58
N GLU A 566 1.91 -1.77 10.23
CA GLU A 566 2.13 -2.04 11.66
C GLU A 566 2.74 -3.42 11.85
N GLY A 567 4.04 -3.58 11.55
CA GLY A 567 5.01 -4.48 12.21
C GLY A 567 4.61 -5.91 12.61
N ARG A 568 3.47 -6.42 12.16
CA ARG A 568 2.84 -7.71 12.47
C ARG A 568 2.04 -8.15 11.25
N GLU A 569 2.80 -8.80 10.36
CA GLU A 569 2.42 -10.05 9.69
C GLU A 569 0.93 -10.35 9.57
N THR A 570 0.21 -9.69 8.66
CA THR A 570 -0.87 -10.38 7.96
C THR A 570 -0.94 -9.88 6.53
N ASP A 571 -0.17 -10.51 5.63
CA ASP A 571 -0.50 -10.51 4.20
C ASP A 571 -2.01 -10.81 4.07
N PRO A 572 -2.74 -10.16 3.15
CA PRO A 572 -4.20 -10.19 3.12
C PRO A 572 -4.71 -11.63 3.09
N LEU A 573 -5.75 -11.90 3.88
CA LEU A 573 -6.45 -13.18 3.81
C LEU A 573 -7.43 -13.14 2.63
N TRP A 574 -7.23 -14.01 1.66
CA TRP A 574 -8.14 -14.25 0.55
C TRP A 574 -8.96 -15.48 0.86
N THR A 575 -10.28 -15.42 0.71
CA THR A 575 -11.14 -16.60 0.66
C THR A 575 -11.86 -16.58 -0.68
N VAL A 576 -11.65 -17.63 -1.48
CA VAL A 576 -12.22 -17.77 -2.83
C VAL A 576 -12.98 -19.08 -2.95
N TYR A 577 -13.97 -19.13 -3.85
CA TYR A 577 -14.57 -20.39 -4.25
C TYR A 577 -13.58 -21.19 -5.11
N THR A 578 -13.67 -22.52 -5.02
CA THR A 578 -13.09 -23.44 -5.99
C THR A 578 -14.20 -23.92 -6.92
N CYS A 579 -13.85 -24.62 -7.99
CA CYS A 579 -14.87 -25.17 -8.90
C CYS A 579 -15.69 -26.33 -8.31
N LEU A 580 -15.47 -26.71 -7.04
CA LEU A 580 -16.38 -27.59 -6.31
C LEU A 580 -17.72 -26.90 -6.04
N GLN A 581 -17.74 -25.56 -5.94
CA GLN A 581 -18.98 -24.80 -5.78
C GLN A 581 -19.89 -24.99 -7.00
N ASN A 582 -21.05 -25.63 -6.79
CA ASN A 582 -22.01 -26.00 -7.84
C ASN A 582 -21.41 -26.84 -8.99
N ARG A 583 -20.19 -27.36 -8.82
CA ARG A 583 -19.42 -28.04 -9.88
C ARG A 583 -19.23 -27.18 -11.14
N ASP A 584 -19.15 -25.87 -10.98
CA ASP A 584 -19.11 -24.89 -12.07
C ASP A 584 -17.74 -24.21 -12.16
N MET A 585 -17.21 -24.07 -13.38
CA MET A 585 -15.95 -23.38 -13.64
C MET A 585 -16.08 -21.86 -13.43
N ASP A 586 -17.29 -21.30 -13.54
CA ASP A 586 -17.55 -19.87 -13.30
C ASP A 586 -17.28 -19.44 -11.85
N ASN A 587 -17.23 -20.40 -10.93
CA ASN A 587 -16.92 -20.16 -9.52
C ASN A 587 -15.43 -20.37 -9.21
N ASN A 588 -14.61 -20.80 -10.16
CA ASN A 588 -13.21 -21.09 -9.90
C ASN A 588 -12.45 -19.80 -9.51
N MET A 589 -11.88 -19.79 -8.32
CA MET A 589 -11.19 -18.64 -7.71
C MET A 589 -12.04 -17.36 -7.65
N LYS A 590 -13.36 -17.48 -7.57
CA LYS A 590 -14.23 -16.33 -7.36
C LYS A 590 -14.08 -15.82 -5.93
N LEU A 591 -13.69 -14.55 -5.75
CA LEU A 591 -13.52 -13.96 -4.43
C LEU A 591 -14.83 -14.01 -3.66
N ILE A 592 -14.72 -14.20 -2.35
CA ILE A 592 -15.85 -14.19 -1.42
C ILE A 592 -15.55 -13.21 -0.28
N GLU A 593 -14.35 -13.33 0.28
CA GLU A 593 -13.91 -12.60 1.46
C GLU A 593 -12.49 -12.10 1.23
N TYR A 594 -12.25 -10.86 1.62
CA TYR A 594 -10.95 -10.22 1.59
C TYR A 594 -10.67 -9.59 2.95
N ASN A 595 -9.55 -9.96 3.55
CA ASN A 595 -9.15 -9.56 4.90
C ASN A 595 -10.26 -9.76 5.95
N SER A 596 -10.87 -10.95 5.94
CA SER A 596 -11.97 -11.33 6.82
C SER A 596 -13.25 -10.48 6.68
N SER A 597 -13.43 -9.81 5.54
CA SER A 597 -14.65 -9.06 5.19
C SER A 597 -15.28 -9.56 3.90
N TRP A 598 -16.60 -9.71 3.91
CA TRP A 598 -17.43 -10.10 2.77
C TRP A 598 -17.85 -8.89 1.92
N PHE A 599 -17.62 -7.69 2.44
CA PHE A 599 -18.05 -6.42 1.88
C PHE A 599 -16.88 -5.46 1.76
N SER A 600 -16.95 -4.56 0.78
CA SER A 600 -15.99 -3.45 0.70
C SER A 600 -16.03 -2.62 1.99
N PRO A 601 -14.90 -2.02 2.40
CA PRO A 601 -14.86 -1.17 3.57
C PRO A 601 -15.98 -0.13 3.58
N ILE A 602 -16.68 -0.01 4.70
CA ILE A 602 -17.77 0.97 4.89
C ILE A 602 -17.27 2.40 4.62
N ALA A 603 -15.99 2.65 4.87
CA ALA A 603 -15.35 3.94 4.66
C ALA A 603 -15.33 4.39 3.19
N LEU A 604 -15.48 3.46 2.24
CA LEU A 604 -15.60 3.74 0.80
C LEU A 604 -17.03 4.10 0.37
N GLN A 605 -18.03 3.97 1.25
CA GLN A 605 -19.44 4.08 0.93
C GLN A 605 -20.05 5.39 1.47
N TYR A 606 -21.02 5.96 0.75
CA TYR A 606 -21.82 7.08 1.25
C TYR A 606 -22.84 6.61 2.29
N ASN A 607 -23.51 5.49 2.00
CA ASN A 607 -24.48 4.87 2.90
C ASN A 607 -23.86 3.60 3.51
N PRO A 608 -23.60 3.56 4.83
CA PRO A 608 -23.04 2.38 5.50
C PRO A 608 -23.97 1.16 5.46
N GLU A 609 -25.26 1.35 5.19
CA GLU A 609 -26.23 0.26 5.02
C GLU A 609 -26.12 -0.39 3.63
N SER A 610 -25.62 0.33 2.62
CA SER A 610 -25.49 -0.19 1.24
C SER A 610 -24.24 -1.05 1.08
N ARG A 611 -24.14 -2.12 1.87
CA ARG A 611 -22.98 -3.03 1.85
C ARG A 611 -22.70 -3.52 0.43
N TYR A 612 -21.53 -3.18 -0.11
CA TYR A 612 -21.11 -3.61 -1.44
C TYR A 612 -20.37 -4.94 -1.34
N SER A 613 -20.95 -6.00 -1.93
CA SER A 613 -20.39 -7.36 -1.91
C SER A 613 -19.01 -7.40 -2.58
N LEU A 614 -18.09 -8.22 -2.05
CA LEU A 614 -16.81 -8.51 -2.69
C LEU A 614 -16.85 -9.67 -3.67
N VAL A 615 -17.99 -10.35 -3.79
CA VAL A 615 -18.12 -11.54 -4.64
C VAL A 615 -17.88 -11.18 -6.11
N SER A 616 -16.73 -11.59 -6.65
CA SER A 616 -16.25 -11.17 -7.97
C SER A 616 -15.13 -12.06 -8.49
N HIS A 617 -14.77 -11.91 -9.76
CA HIS A 617 -13.72 -12.68 -10.43
C HIS A 617 -12.31 -12.20 -10.04
N THR A 618 -11.34 -13.11 -10.03
CA THR A 618 -9.93 -12.79 -9.72
C THR A 618 -8.96 -13.33 -10.78
N ASP A 619 -8.80 -14.65 -10.90
CA ASP A 619 -7.92 -15.30 -11.87
C ASP A 619 -8.69 -15.98 -13.02
N PHE A 620 -10.01 -16.09 -12.87
CA PHE A 620 -10.93 -16.65 -13.86
C PHE A 620 -12.17 -15.75 -13.99
N GLY A 621 -12.61 -15.51 -15.22
CA GLY A 621 -13.88 -14.90 -15.58
C GLY A 621 -15.00 -15.93 -15.82
N THR A 622 -16.01 -15.54 -16.61
CA THR A 622 -17.11 -16.42 -17.00
C THR A 622 -16.66 -17.38 -18.10
N SER A 623 -17.03 -18.65 -17.95
CA SER A 623 -16.76 -19.74 -18.89
C SER A 623 -18.02 -20.15 -19.65
N CYS A 624 -17.88 -20.67 -20.86
CA CYS A 624 -18.98 -21.36 -21.53
C CYS A 624 -19.14 -22.77 -20.94
N GLY A 625 -19.77 -22.90 -19.77
CA GLY A 625 -19.97 -24.17 -19.05
C GLY A 625 -20.71 -25.29 -19.82
N HIS A 626 -21.20 -25.03 -21.03
CA HIS A 626 -21.90 -25.98 -21.88
C HIS A 626 -21.46 -25.89 -23.35
N LEU A 627 -20.27 -26.42 -23.66
CA LEU A 627 -19.89 -26.71 -25.03
C LEU A 627 -20.85 -27.75 -25.63
N ARG A 628 -21.85 -27.31 -26.40
CA ARG A 628 -22.54 -28.20 -27.34
C ARG A 628 -21.68 -28.34 -28.58
N THR A 629 -21.65 -29.53 -29.17
CA THR A 629 -20.97 -29.77 -30.44
C THR A 629 -21.45 -28.75 -31.48
N CYS A 630 -20.53 -28.06 -32.15
CA CYS A 630 -20.78 -27.08 -33.20
C CYS A 630 -21.39 -25.72 -32.80
N THR A 631 -21.41 -25.34 -31.51
CA THR A 631 -21.73 -23.96 -31.10
C THR A 631 -20.46 -23.16 -30.85
N GLN A 632 -20.31 -22.00 -31.51
CA GLN A 632 -19.29 -21.02 -31.12
C GLN A 632 -19.58 -20.58 -29.69
N CYS A 633 -18.60 -20.79 -28.80
CA CYS A 633 -18.63 -20.24 -27.45
C CYS A 633 -18.34 -18.75 -27.56
N SER A 634 -19.40 -17.94 -27.59
CA SER A 634 -19.31 -16.54 -27.19
C SER A 634 -19.55 -16.50 -25.69
N SER A 635 -18.68 -15.83 -24.92
CA SER A 635 -18.97 -15.49 -23.53
C SER A 635 -20.42 -15.02 -23.43
N SER A 636 -21.22 -15.68 -22.60
CA SER A 636 -22.60 -15.24 -22.37
C SER A 636 -22.66 -13.91 -21.62
N SER A 637 -21.54 -13.52 -20.99
CA SER A 637 -21.45 -12.31 -20.21
C SER A 637 -21.02 -11.13 -21.07
N THR A 638 -21.83 -10.07 -21.04
CA THR A 638 -21.51 -8.78 -21.64
C THR A 638 -20.57 -7.94 -20.76
N ALA A 639 -20.36 -8.35 -19.50
CA ALA A 639 -19.48 -7.68 -18.56
C ALA A 639 -18.90 -8.64 -17.53
N LEU A 640 -17.71 -8.33 -17.03
CA LEU A 640 -17.00 -9.07 -16.01
C LEU A 640 -16.85 -8.19 -14.77
N ASP A 641 -17.39 -8.62 -13.63
CA ASP A 641 -17.11 -7.97 -12.34
C ASP A 641 -15.85 -8.58 -11.73
N PHE A 642 -14.79 -7.78 -11.67
CA PHE A 642 -13.44 -8.21 -11.32
C PHE A 642 -12.95 -7.49 -10.07
N PHE A 643 -12.38 -8.21 -9.10
CA PHE A 643 -11.88 -7.61 -7.88
C PHE A 643 -10.60 -6.81 -8.14
N VAL A 644 -10.66 -5.50 -7.89
CA VAL A 644 -9.49 -4.62 -7.99
C VAL A 644 -9.01 -4.30 -6.58
N GLU A 645 -7.90 -4.93 -6.21
CA GLU A 645 -7.33 -4.89 -4.87
C GLU A 645 -7.03 -3.47 -4.38
N ALA A 646 -6.45 -2.62 -5.23
CA ALA A 646 -6.17 -1.22 -4.91
C ALA A 646 -7.44 -0.39 -4.62
N LEU A 647 -8.57 -0.76 -5.23
CA LEU A 647 -9.87 -0.13 -4.97
C LEU A 647 -10.61 -0.78 -3.79
N GLN A 648 -10.13 -1.93 -3.30
CA GLN A 648 -10.76 -2.79 -2.28
C GLN A 648 -12.23 -3.13 -2.57
N ARG A 649 -12.56 -3.30 -3.86
CA ARG A 649 -13.89 -3.67 -4.33
C ARG A 649 -13.86 -4.22 -5.76
N PRO A 650 -14.94 -4.88 -6.19
CA PRO A 650 -15.20 -5.15 -7.60
C PRO A 650 -15.26 -3.86 -8.45
N ALA A 651 -14.70 -3.94 -9.66
CA ALA A 651 -14.92 -3.01 -10.76
C ALA A 651 -15.50 -3.79 -11.95
N SER A 652 -16.33 -3.12 -12.75
CA SER A 652 -17.01 -3.74 -13.89
C SER A 652 -16.21 -3.53 -15.17
N PHE A 653 -16.03 -4.60 -15.93
CA PHE A 653 -15.29 -4.64 -17.18
C PHE A 653 -16.23 -5.14 -18.30
N PRO A 654 -16.95 -4.25 -19.02
CA PRO A 654 -17.72 -4.64 -20.21
C PRO A 654 -16.82 -5.25 -21.29
N LEU A 655 -17.41 -6.15 -22.09
CA LEU A 655 -16.75 -6.70 -23.28
C LEU A 655 -16.46 -5.57 -24.27
N SER A 656 -15.19 -5.40 -24.63
CA SER A 656 -14.73 -4.40 -25.60
C SER A 656 -14.60 -5.03 -26.99
N GLU A 657 -13.75 -6.04 -27.12
CA GLU A 657 -13.42 -6.68 -28.39
C GLU A 657 -12.98 -8.14 -28.21
N GLN A 658 -12.95 -8.90 -29.31
CA GLN A 658 -12.36 -10.23 -29.36
C GLN A 658 -11.02 -10.14 -30.07
N ILE A 659 -9.96 -10.64 -29.44
CA ILE A 659 -8.59 -10.61 -29.97
C ILE A 659 -8.02 -12.02 -30.04
N SER A 660 -6.91 -12.20 -30.76
CA SER A 660 -6.20 -13.49 -30.81
C SER A 660 -4.88 -13.39 -30.06
N LEU A 661 -4.74 -14.13 -28.96
CA LEU A 661 -3.49 -14.25 -28.21
C LEU A 661 -2.84 -15.58 -28.53
N TRP A 662 -1.63 -15.55 -29.08
CA TRP A 662 -0.90 -16.73 -29.56
C TRP A 662 -1.73 -17.63 -30.51
N GLY A 663 -2.69 -17.09 -31.26
CA GLY A 663 -3.54 -17.88 -32.17
C GLY A 663 -4.72 -18.58 -31.48
N VAL A 664 -5.11 -18.14 -30.29
CA VAL A 664 -6.37 -18.53 -29.63
C VAL A 664 -7.20 -17.27 -29.40
N ASP A 665 -8.48 -17.35 -29.72
CA ASP A 665 -9.40 -16.24 -29.55
C ASP A 665 -9.72 -16.04 -28.07
N VAL A 666 -9.58 -14.81 -27.60
CA VAL A 666 -9.88 -14.38 -26.23
C VAL A 666 -10.77 -13.15 -26.26
N ASP A 667 -11.63 -13.04 -25.26
CA ASP A 667 -12.53 -11.91 -25.07
C ASP A 667 -11.82 -10.86 -24.21
N ARG A 668 -11.63 -9.65 -24.74
CA ARG A 668 -11.02 -8.52 -24.01
C ARG A 668 -12.12 -7.66 -23.41
N PHE A 669 -12.07 -7.53 -22.09
CA PHE A 669 -12.96 -6.70 -21.30
C PHE A 669 -12.19 -5.47 -20.80
N GLU A 670 -12.75 -4.29 -20.97
CA GLU A 670 -12.13 -3.03 -20.53
C GLU A 670 -12.86 -2.46 -19.33
N MET A 671 -12.15 -1.84 -18.39
CA MET A 671 -12.74 -1.25 -17.21
C MET A 671 -13.73 -0.15 -17.63
N SER A 672 -14.98 -0.28 -17.19
CA SER A 672 -16.00 0.72 -17.48
C SER A 672 -15.61 2.06 -16.86
N LYS A 673 -15.77 3.16 -17.61
CA LYS A 673 -15.74 4.53 -17.05
C LYS A 673 -16.72 4.69 -15.88
N GLY A 674 -17.80 3.90 -15.87
CA GLY A 674 -18.77 3.82 -14.79
C GLY A 674 -18.17 3.33 -13.46
N SER A 675 -17.14 2.50 -13.49
CA SER A 675 -16.49 1.92 -12.31
C SER A 675 -15.84 2.97 -11.41
N LEU A 676 -15.44 4.12 -11.96
CA LEU A 676 -14.90 5.27 -11.23
C LEU A 676 -15.74 6.53 -11.46
N SER A 677 -16.98 6.39 -11.94
CA SER A 677 -17.91 7.50 -12.05
C SER A 677 -18.63 7.79 -10.72
N ASN A 678 -19.25 8.97 -10.61
CA ASN A 678 -20.06 9.33 -9.45
C ASN A 678 -21.14 8.27 -9.20
N SER A 679 -21.09 7.64 -8.03
CA SER A 679 -22.04 6.62 -7.60
C SER A 679 -22.75 7.10 -6.34
N SER A 680 -24.06 6.85 -6.25
CA SER A 680 -24.80 7.12 -5.01
C SER A 680 -24.38 6.20 -3.86
N ARG A 681 -23.65 5.11 -4.16
CA ARG A 681 -23.22 4.11 -3.19
C ARG A 681 -21.78 4.34 -2.73
N LEU A 682 -20.89 4.67 -3.66
CA LEU A 682 -19.45 4.78 -3.41
C LEU A 682 -19.01 6.24 -3.39
N ARG A 683 -18.08 6.59 -2.51
CA ARG A 683 -17.48 7.93 -2.40
C ARG A 683 -16.52 8.19 -3.56
N VAL A 684 -17.09 8.36 -4.73
CA VAL A 684 -16.37 8.64 -5.97
C VAL A 684 -16.78 10.03 -6.46
N PHE A 685 -15.80 10.87 -6.71
CA PHE A 685 -15.98 12.23 -7.19
C PHE A 685 -15.07 12.46 -8.38
N GLN A 686 -15.66 12.76 -9.56
CA GLN A 686 -14.92 13.13 -10.77
C GLN A 686 -13.84 12.11 -11.20
N GLY A 687 -14.15 10.80 -11.21
CA GLY A 687 -13.16 9.79 -11.60
C GLY A 687 -12.25 9.31 -10.46
N LEU A 688 -12.38 9.89 -9.27
CA LEU A 688 -11.52 9.60 -8.12
C LEU A 688 -12.32 8.99 -6.97
N GLN A 689 -11.97 7.77 -6.61
CA GLN A 689 -12.47 7.11 -5.41
C GLN A 689 -11.74 7.65 -4.18
N ASN A 690 -12.47 8.18 -3.21
CA ASN A 690 -11.91 8.61 -1.94
C ASN A 690 -11.47 7.39 -1.12
N MET A 691 -10.18 7.33 -0.80
CA MET A 691 -9.53 6.25 -0.05
C MET A 691 -9.23 6.62 1.40
N THR A 692 -9.59 7.83 1.85
CA THR A 692 -9.21 8.39 3.15
C THR A 692 -9.55 7.49 4.32
N GLY A 693 -10.74 6.89 4.32
CA GLY A 693 -11.17 6.01 5.41
C GLY A 693 -10.52 4.63 5.40
N VAL A 694 -9.82 4.27 4.33
CA VAL A 694 -9.06 3.01 4.19
C VAL A 694 -7.57 3.23 4.50
N THR A 695 -7.00 4.30 3.96
CA THR A 695 -5.58 4.62 4.10
C THR A 695 -5.25 5.35 5.39
N GLY A 696 -6.26 5.98 6.01
CA GLY A 696 -6.11 6.81 7.21
C GLY A 696 -5.65 8.24 6.91
N PHE A 697 -5.52 8.62 5.63
CA PHE A 697 -5.10 9.97 5.22
C PHE A 697 -5.74 10.42 3.93
N LEU A 698 -5.83 11.74 3.73
CA LEU A 698 -6.54 12.34 2.60
C LEU A 698 -5.94 11.86 1.27
N SER A 699 -6.64 10.96 0.60
CA SER A 699 -6.13 10.26 -0.58
C SER A 699 -7.25 9.75 -1.48
N TRP A 700 -6.89 9.58 -2.75
CA TRP A 700 -7.79 9.12 -3.80
C TRP A 700 -7.10 8.17 -4.76
N ILE A 701 -7.88 7.30 -5.38
CA ILE A 701 -7.44 6.45 -6.49
C ILE A 701 -8.36 6.69 -7.70
N GLY A 702 -7.78 6.83 -8.89
CA GLY A 702 -8.52 6.97 -10.14
C GLY A 702 -7.75 6.44 -11.34
N GLU A 703 -8.21 6.74 -12.55
CA GLU A 703 -7.48 6.43 -13.78
C GLU A 703 -6.22 7.32 -13.89
N PRO A 704 -5.19 6.91 -14.65
CA PRO A 704 -4.04 7.76 -14.94
C PRO A 704 -4.47 9.14 -15.47
N HIS A 705 -3.78 10.18 -15.02
CA HIS A 705 -3.95 11.56 -15.49
C HIS A 705 -5.29 12.22 -15.13
N VAL A 706 -6.14 11.56 -14.33
CA VAL A 706 -7.37 12.18 -13.82
C VAL A 706 -7.02 13.28 -12.81
N THR A 707 -7.60 14.46 -13.04
CA THR A 707 -7.55 15.62 -12.13
C THR A 707 -8.97 16.10 -11.81
N THR A 708 -9.16 16.69 -10.63
CA THR A 708 -10.43 17.34 -10.28
C THR A 708 -10.56 18.73 -10.88
N GLU A 709 -11.80 19.21 -10.94
CA GLU A 709 -12.07 20.62 -11.12
C GLU A 709 -11.79 21.39 -9.81
N PRO A 710 -11.26 22.62 -9.90
CA PRO A 710 -10.89 23.31 -11.14
C PRO A 710 -9.56 22.76 -11.69
N THR A 711 -9.44 22.59 -13.01
CA THR A 711 -8.27 21.93 -13.63
C THR A 711 -6.97 22.75 -13.53
N ASP A 712 -7.03 24.00 -13.07
CA ASP A 712 -5.89 24.91 -12.90
C ASP A 712 -5.14 24.73 -11.57
N HIS A 713 -5.62 23.88 -10.66
CA HIS A 713 -4.93 23.61 -9.39
C HIS A 713 -3.65 22.78 -9.53
N VAL A 714 -3.45 22.14 -10.69
CA VAL A 714 -2.20 21.45 -11.06
C VAL A 714 -1.85 21.76 -12.50
N SER A 715 -0.55 21.81 -12.81
CA SER A 715 -0.06 21.96 -14.18
C SER A 715 0.82 20.76 -14.52
N PHE A 716 0.49 20.04 -15.59
CA PHE A 716 1.37 19.02 -16.14
C PHE A 716 2.30 19.65 -17.17
N VAL A 717 3.59 19.41 -17.00
CA VAL A 717 4.61 19.76 -17.96
C VAL A 717 4.92 18.48 -18.72
N ASP A 718 4.67 18.49 -20.03
CA ASP A 718 5.21 17.48 -20.92
C ASP A 718 6.73 17.56 -20.79
N ALA A 719 7.32 16.61 -20.06
CA ALA A 719 8.76 16.45 -20.05
C ALA A 719 9.13 16.28 -21.51
N SER A 720 9.95 17.20 -22.02
CA SER A 720 10.30 17.34 -23.44
C SER A 720 10.90 16.06 -24.00
N ILE A 721 10.06 15.10 -24.33
CA ILE A 721 10.37 14.07 -25.31
C ILE A 721 10.50 14.85 -26.61
N PRO A 722 11.65 14.77 -27.31
CA PRO A 722 11.88 15.52 -28.53
C PRO A 722 10.69 15.34 -29.45
N SER A 723 10.16 16.48 -29.91
CA SER A 723 8.85 16.73 -30.52
C SER A 723 8.60 16.06 -31.87
N SER A 724 9.07 14.84 -32.09
CA SER A 724 8.93 14.10 -33.36
C SER A 724 7.86 13.01 -33.35
N SER A 725 7.15 12.82 -32.23
CA SER A 725 5.92 12.01 -32.20
C SER A 725 4.92 12.71 -31.28
N GLU A 726 3.88 13.31 -31.88
CA GLU A 726 2.68 13.77 -31.19
C GLU A 726 1.99 12.56 -30.51
N SER A 727 2.51 12.09 -29.38
CA SER A 727 1.72 11.30 -28.46
C SER A 727 0.91 12.29 -27.63
N SER A 728 -0.25 12.67 -28.15
CA SER A 728 -1.26 13.33 -27.32
C SER A 728 -1.50 12.48 -26.08
N SER A 729 -1.80 13.11 -24.96
CA SER A 729 -2.15 12.48 -23.67
C SER A 729 -3.39 11.55 -23.74
N THR A 730 -3.83 11.15 -24.93
CA THR A 730 -5.04 10.39 -25.24
C THR A 730 -4.85 8.89 -25.36
N ASP A 731 -3.61 8.38 -25.44
CA ASP A 731 -3.38 6.98 -25.86
C ASP A 731 -2.87 6.10 -24.71
N ILE A 732 -3.20 6.44 -23.46
CA ILE A 732 -3.07 5.47 -22.36
C ILE A 732 -4.18 4.44 -22.55
N GLU A 733 -3.82 3.26 -23.06
CA GLU A 733 -4.76 2.14 -23.19
C GLU A 733 -5.47 1.92 -21.83
N PRO A 734 -6.80 1.71 -21.82
CA PRO A 734 -7.55 1.54 -20.58
C PRO A 734 -7.11 0.30 -19.80
N SER A 735 -7.55 0.19 -18.55
CA SER A 735 -7.39 -1.07 -17.81
C SER A 735 -8.21 -2.17 -18.48
N TYR A 736 -7.65 -3.36 -18.65
CA TYR A 736 -8.33 -4.48 -19.32
C TYR A 736 -8.02 -5.84 -18.71
N VAL A 737 -8.88 -6.80 -19.03
CA VAL A 737 -8.75 -8.24 -18.72
C VAL A 737 -9.11 -9.04 -19.96
N SER A 738 -8.20 -9.88 -20.43
CA SER A 738 -8.43 -10.80 -21.55
C SER A 738 -8.68 -12.20 -21.02
N VAL A 739 -9.85 -12.75 -21.35
CA VAL A 739 -10.37 -14.02 -20.85
C VAL A 739 -10.53 -14.99 -22.01
N GLU A 740 -10.01 -16.20 -21.86
CA GLU A 740 -10.30 -17.28 -22.79
C GLU A 740 -11.73 -17.79 -22.55
N PRO A 741 -12.63 -17.71 -23.54
CA PRO A 741 -14.07 -17.84 -23.31
C PRO A 741 -14.52 -19.26 -22.94
N VAL A 742 -13.78 -20.31 -23.35
CA VAL A 742 -14.17 -21.70 -23.09
C VAL A 742 -14.00 -22.05 -21.62
N THR A 743 -12.86 -21.69 -21.03
CA THR A 743 -12.55 -22.02 -19.63
C THR A 743 -12.70 -20.85 -18.67
N GLY A 744 -12.93 -19.64 -19.18
CA GLY A 744 -12.95 -18.44 -18.37
C GLY A 744 -11.57 -18.10 -17.80
N ARG A 745 -10.49 -18.76 -18.21
CA ARG A 745 -9.16 -18.47 -17.66
C ARG A 745 -8.67 -17.11 -18.16
N ILE A 746 -8.22 -16.25 -17.26
CA ILE A 746 -7.58 -14.99 -17.65
C ILE A 746 -6.23 -15.33 -18.28
N TRP A 747 -5.89 -14.69 -19.40
CA TRP A 747 -4.62 -14.89 -20.08
C TRP A 747 -3.72 -13.67 -19.96
N GLU A 748 -4.33 -12.50 -19.97
CA GLU A 748 -3.63 -11.24 -19.82
C GLU A 748 -4.52 -10.27 -19.05
N ARG A 749 -3.93 -9.43 -18.20
CA ARG A 749 -4.61 -8.29 -17.60
C ARG A 749 -3.63 -7.14 -17.38
N SER A 750 -4.13 -5.93 -17.49
CA SER A 750 -3.40 -4.70 -17.19
C SER A 750 -4.32 -3.77 -16.40
N ILE A 751 -3.97 -3.50 -15.15
CA ILE A 751 -4.73 -2.61 -14.27
C ILE A 751 -3.91 -1.35 -14.03
N LYS A 752 -4.44 -0.22 -14.51
CA LYS A 752 -3.78 1.08 -14.49
C LYS A 752 -4.51 2.03 -13.55
N LEU A 753 -3.86 2.44 -12.47
CA LEU A 753 -4.47 3.28 -11.44
C LEU A 753 -3.48 4.34 -10.93
N GLN A 754 -3.99 5.55 -10.75
CA GLN A 754 -3.30 6.70 -10.17
C GLN A 754 -3.67 6.87 -8.71
N THR A 755 -2.67 7.10 -7.87
CA THR A 755 -2.84 7.54 -6.48
C THR A 755 -2.57 9.03 -6.38
N SER A 756 -3.54 9.73 -5.78
CA SER A 756 -3.45 11.16 -5.47
C SER A 756 -3.63 11.38 -3.98
N VAL A 757 -3.06 12.44 -3.45
CA VAL A 757 -3.09 12.78 -2.03
C VAL A 757 -3.54 14.22 -1.83
N GLY A 758 -4.14 14.50 -0.69
CA GLY A 758 -4.53 15.84 -0.29
C GLY A 758 -3.75 16.27 0.94
N ILE A 759 -3.73 17.56 1.17
CA ILE A 759 -3.01 18.20 2.28
C ILE A 759 -4.06 18.85 3.18
N THR A 760 -3.97 18.64 4.48
CA THR A 760 -4.91 19.30 5.39
C THR A 760 -4.63 20.80 5.43
N GLU A 761 -5.67 21.61 5.68
CA GLU A 761 -5.53 23.07 5.80
C GLU A 761 -4.47 23.48 6.83
N GLU A 762 -4.41 22.76 7.96
CA GLU A 762 -3.36 22.94 8.97
C GLU A 762 -1.96 22.73 8.36
N SER A 763 -1.74 21.57 7.72
CA SER A 763 -0.44 21.23 7.12
C SER A 763 -0.03 22.18 6.00
N ALA A 764 -1.00 22.82 5.35
CA ALA A 764 -0.80 23.80 4.30
C ALA A 764 -0.29 25.15 4.81
N GLN A 765 -0.46 25.43 6.11
CA GLN A 765 -0.09 26.69 6.77
C GLN A 765 1.09 26.53 7.73
N THR A 766 1.32 25.31 8.23
CA THR A 766 2.41 25.02 9.17
C THR A 766 3.79 25.23 8.53
N LEU A 767 4.78 25.65 9.34
CA LEU A 767 6.15 26.00 8.90
C LEU A 767 6.22 27.09 7.83
N GLY A 768 5.27 28.04 7.86
CA GLY A 768 5.23 29.17 6.93
C GLY A 768 4.86 28.78 5.50
N ARG A 769 4.28 27.59 5.32
CA ARG A 769 3.72 27.16 4.03
C ARG A 769 2.50 28.01 3.68
N ASN A 770 2.24 28.13 2.40
CA ASN A 770 1.11 28.86 1.83
C ASN A 770 0.62 28.13 0.58
N ILE A 771 0.13 26.91 0.78
CA ILE A 771 -0.31 26.03 -0.31
C ILE A 771 -1.73 26.43 -0.73
N ARG A 772 -1.92 26.63 -2.04
CA ARG A 772 -3.23 26.92 -2.63
C ARG A 772 -4.05 25.63 -2.78
N ASP A 773 -5.34 25.71 -2.44
CA ASP A 773 -6.33 24.64 -2.59
C ASP A 773 -5.87 23.27 -2.02
N PRO A 774 -5.38 23.20 -0.76
CA PRO A 774 -4.64 22.04 -0.25
C PRO A 774 -5.48 20.77 -0.15
N LEU A 775 -6.80 20.90 -0.03
CA LEU A 775 -7.74 19.77 0.04
C LEU A 775 -8.00 19.10 -1.32
N LEU A 776 -7.52 19.68 -2.43
CA LEU A 776 -7.65 19.05 -3.75
C LEU A 776 -6.64 17.90 -3.92
N PRO A 777 -6.97 16.90 -4.75
CA PRO A 777 -6.10 15.77 -5.02
C PRO A 777 -4.88 16.16 -5.88
N PHE A 778 -3.70 16.07 -5.29
CA PHE A 778 -2.43 16.17 -6.01
C PHE A 778 -1.93 14.78 -6.43
N PRO A 779 -1.57 14.58 -7.71
CA PRO A 779 -1.14 13.29 -8.19
C PRO A 779 0.27 12.96 -7.67
N VAL A 780 0.50 11.72 -7.21
CA VAL A 780 1.81 11.30 -6.67
C VAL A 780 2.48 10.30 -7.61
N PHE A 781 1.75 9.24 -7.96
CA PHE A 781 2.21 8.23 -8.91
C PHE A 781 1.01 7.51 -9.52
N TRP A 782 1.24 6.81 -10.62
CA TRP A 782 0.32 5.80 -11.12
C TRP A 782 1.08 4.53 -11.46
N THR A 783 0.37 3.40 -11.44
CA THR A 783 0.95 2.09 -11.74
C THR A 783 0.20 1.41 -12.86
N ASP A 784 0.93 0.63 -13.67
CA ASP A 784 0.37 -0.41 -14.54
C ASP A 784 0.79 -1.77 -13.98
N ARG A 785 -0.19 -2.51 -13.44
CA ARG A 785 -0.02 -3.88 -12.98
C ARG A 785 -0.40 -4.81 -14.12
N TRP A 786 0.60 -5.25 -14.86
CA TRP A 786 0.46 -6.14 -15.99
C TRP A 786 0.78 -7.58 -15.58
N GLN A 787 -0.06 -8.51 -16.04
CA GLN A 787 0.12 -9.93 -15.80
C GLN A 787 -0.26 -10.71 -17.05
N GLN A 788 0.59 -11.67 -17.43
CA GLN A 788 0.37 -12.50 -18.61
C GLN A 788 0.75 -13.95 -18.32
N ILE A 789 -0.06 -14.88 -18.81
CA ILE A 789 0.21 -16.31 -18.71
C ILE A 789 1.41 -16.68 -19.58
N HIS A 790 2.26 -17.59 -19.10
CA HIS A 790 3.43 -18.04 -19.87
C HIS A 790 3.00 -18.72 -21.17
N SER A 791 3.73 -18.50 -22.25
CA SER A 791 3.43 -19.11 -23.55
C SER A 791 3.52 -20.65 -23.52
N SER A 792 4.33 -21.23 -22.63
CA SER A 792 4.38 -22.68 -22.40
C SER A 792 3.05 -23.23 -21.87
N GLU A 793 2.41 -22.49 -20.97
CA GLU A 793 1.10 -22.84 -20.42
C GLU A 793 0.01 -22.71 -21.47
N VAL A 794 0.09 -21.68 -22.31
CA VAL A 794 -0.82 -21.50 -23.45
C VAL A 794 -0.68 -22.65 -24.44
N ASN A 795 0.54 -23.07 -24.75
CA ASN A 795 0.78 -24.19 -25.67
C ASN A 795 0.29 -25.52 -25.08
N ALA A 796 0.53 -25.76 -23.79
CA ALA A 796 -0.03 -26.92 -23.09
C ALA A 796 -1.57 -26.90 -23.14
N TYR A 797 -2.17 -25.72 -23.02
CA TYR A 797 -3.61 -25.53 -23.09
C TYR A 797 -4.17 -25.74 -24.50
N LYS A 798 -3.50 -25.24 -25.55
CA LYS A 798 -3.89 -25.51 -26.94
C LYS A 798 -4.00 -27.00 -27.20
N HIS A 799 -3.04 -27.81 -26.75
CA HIS A 799 -3.08 -29.26 -26.90
C HIS A 799 -4.26 -29.95 -26.20
N LEU A 800 -4.87 -29.31 -25.20
CA LEU A 800 -6.05 -29.83 -24.52
C LEU A 800 -7.36 -29.45 -25.24
N VAL A 801 -7.35 -28.33 -25.97
CA VAL A 801 -8.53 -27.79 -26.65
C VAL A 801 -8.58 -28.16 -28.14
N SER A 802 -7.42 -28.34 -28.79
CA SER A 802 -7.27 -28.81 -30.17
C SER A 802 -7.35 -30.32 -30.27
#